data_AF-A0A428UDR0-F1
#
_entry.id   AF-A0A428UDR0-F1
#
_cell.length_a   1.000
_cell.length_b   1.000
_cell.length_c   1.000
_cell.angle_alpha   90.00
_cell.angle_beta   90.00
_cell.angle_gamma   90.00
#
_symmetry.space_group_name_H-M   'P 1'
#
loop_
_entity.id
_entity.type
_entity.pdbx_description
1 polymer ?
#
loop_
_entity_poly.entity_id
_entity_poly.type
_entity_poly.pdbx_seq_one_letter_code
_entity_poly.pdbx_strand_id
1 'polypeptide(L)'
;MASKIIARGVDPRPVGNSSSLQCGLLFENADESDKLKYIPSTNSLSFSLVREEPSNAEGYVGLCLSFPRDVDTHVWAWYTSSFNVIPSRRLKITCKFPNKHFTMSHRPLNEEEAKRFDNSSSAPNTTRNNATELCIVSVNLALDPTVIGFGIPFHGEDGTTDGWVNKDDLIHDTIKLTELLQRKTFTFLVQATGEQAEKLFDLTGSHYKPFDYGYGDKHNWDMTRYSHQIPRNRGSRFSAKICYDDFNQRDTALTQMHVQDVWDFHAALEEIETMWIPAFPRHWRATRRALRGDFTLINVEFHAKSPSHTQNDDHHRNLATWNAVHLSYGSDLMRKVDLTDRIALGLIRPASDKDRKHSPEAFNSYNATTGSASRTTVRLICRSGIGNEKKRIEAVNRLSSLNIWPAVMEHDMFAERKSLAFNDILVGQGLWDLFKATSSFRFPHFNLFDGVTDQVRDACIDHVFEDDRDRVQQYFSKLHFGIGLVSAAPGMGKSHLASIIITLMCLNPSIQQLYVSAASNGATDNILERTNNIAEPIVDKLIHDGHPVKRLMLIRGYRGDTELVNCLKALKGISFEESGIWNPSPWHFERSLCWWTLRALGSSAVPPLTSDDCTQLWDLHQRLGALVSTEDQASPIDRDYLKFTHLVHLARGLITFGEYTNRQTSEAHQNTLTRLMDLVISCANVVATTPAASSNNPYLAFNSTKAKAVVFDEAGTMFRADGLLVFGNTPRPMIVVGDPKQLAPVLATAIERLHVPHRKPHYLNRRDDKDDGWPTNRFTAEAEISWLSWFIHLGFPVFHLHTQHRMAEGLFDLMLKTSYSDIKRYFKYSPLCRPIDFPLGIRVEQYIQTKHRLPSESPDKLLPVFFQTNDCPCRNYPDSASRLNPRQADCIAKCLVRMMEELSMSPADVAVLTPYRANLRALQKRFRKEEILERVICATPDTFQGREAHIIVVALCVTEETGAGFANDARHLNVALTRHKSGLFIFGDLETKTRRSSEWADDNTTTGETMANVFRIIKNSRRIVNLKGDPRVDPDSYWERLKTSSKFL
;
A
#
# COMPACT_ATOMS: atom_id res chain seq x y z
N MET A 1 -27.92 -16.10 -38.21
CA MET A 1 -26.64 -15.60 -37.63
C MET A 1 -26.65 -14.09 -37.34
N ALA A 2 -27.63 -13.31 -37.82
CA ALA A 2 -27.88 -11.91 -37.42
C ALA A 2 -28.78 -11.76 -36.16
N SER A 3 -28.98 -12.81 -35.35
CA SER A 3 -29.47 -12.70 -33.97
C SER A 3 -28.34 -12.45 -32.96
N LYS A 4 -27.11 -12.21 -33.46
CA LYS A 4 -25.91 -11.92 -32.66
C LYS A 4 -25.44 -10.46 -32.75
N ILE A 5 -26.17 -9.57 -33.41
CA ILE A 5 -25.86 -8.12 -33.46
C ILE A 5 -26.09 -7.45 -32.09
N ILE A 6 -26.80 -8.11 -31.16
CA ILE A 6 -26.90 -7.69 -29.75
C ILE A 6 -26.68 -8.91 -28.86
N ALA A 7 -25.44 -9.41 -28.81
CA ALA A 7 -25.04 -10.29 -27.71
C ALA A 7 -25.05 -9.46 -26.42
N ARG A 8 -25.85 -9.89 -25.44
CA ARG A 8 -25.90 -9.32 -24.08
C ARG A 8 -24.51 -9.35 -23.45
N GLY A 9 -23.75 -8.29 -23.67
CA GLY A 9 -22.50 -7.95 -22.99
C GLY A 9 -22.62 -6.56 -22.37
N VAL A 10 -23.73 -6.31 -21.67
CA VAL A 10 -23.85 -5.12 -20.81
C VAL A 10 -23.06 -5.43 -19.54
N ASP A 11 -21.80 -5.01 -19.50
CA ASP A 11 -21.15 -4.68 -18.23
C ASP A 11 -21.98 -3.59 -17.52
N PRO A 12 -21.96 -3.53 -16.18
CA PRO A 12 -22.93 -2.77 -15.40
C PRO A 12 -23.01 -1.30 -15.83
N ARG A 13 -24.24 -0.78 -15.76
CA ARG A 13 -24.72 0.57 -16.09
C ARG A 13 -23.63 1.65 -16.09
N PRO A 14 -23.62 2.58 -17.06
CA PRO A 14 -22.69 3.71 -17.04
C PRO A 14 -22.84 4.47 -15.71
N VAL A 15 -21.74 4.54 -14.97
CA VAL A 15 -21.61 5.38 -13.79
C VAL A 15 -21.14 6.74 -14.31
N GLY A 16 -22.03 7.73 -14.40
CA GLY A 16 -21.73 9.12 -14.79
C GLY A 16 -22.14 9.53 -16.21
N ASN A 17 -21.79 10.76 -16.61
CA ASN A 17 -22.08 11.43 -17.90
C ASN A 17 -21.35 10.80 -19.12
N SER A 18 -21.43 9.48 -19.27
CA SER A 18 -20.87 8.76 -20.43
C SER A 18 -21.99 8.25 -21.33
N SER A 19 -21.82 8.42 -22.64
CA SER A 19 -22.73 7.86 -23.65
C SER A 19 -21.94 7.08 -24.69
N SER A 20 -22.51 5.99 -25.19
CA SER A 20 -21.86 5.17 -26.21
C SER A 20 -22.85 4.66 -27.24
N LEU A 21 -22.41 4.56 -28.49
CA LEU A 21 -23.16 4.02 -29.61
C LEU A 21 -22.32 2.93 -30.29
N GLN A 22 -22.87 1.72 -30.41
CA GLN A 22 -22.24 0.64 -31.17
C GLN A 22 -22.18 1.01 -32.66
N CYS A 23 -21.07 0.70 -33.32
CA CYS A 23 -20.87 1.02 -34.73
C CYS A 23 -20.15 -0.11 -35.48
N GLY A 24 -20.20 -0.10 -36.81
CA GLY A 24 -19.26 -0.83 -37.66
C GLY A 24 -18.41 0.15 -38.48
N LEU A 25 -17.25 -0.31 -38.96
CA LEU A 25 -16.32 0.51 -39.75
C LEU A 25 -16.52 0.28 -41.24
N LEU A 26 -16.52 1.36 -42.01
CA LEU A 26 -16.57 1.35 -43.47
C LEU A 26 -15.24 1.89 -44.03
N PHE A 27 -14.69 1.17 -44.99
CA PHE A 27 -13.46 1.53 -45.68
C PHE A 27 -13.70 1.66 -47.18
N GLU A 28 -13.22 2.75 -47.76
CA GLU A 28 -13.11 2.91 -49.21
C GLU A 28 -11.86 2.18 -49.71
N ASN A 29 -12.02 1.34 -50.74
CA ASN A 29 -10.98 0.49 -51.26
C ASN A 29 -10.18 1.26 -52.34
N ALA A 30 -8.86 1.35 -52.20
CA ALA A 30 -8.03 2.12 -53.14
C ALA A 30 -7.98 1.50 -54.55
N ASP A 31 -8.14 0.17 -54.65
CA ASP A 31 -8.02 -0.58 -55.92
C ASP A 31 -9.37 -0.83 -56.62
N GLU A 32 -10.51 -0.58 -55.95
CA GLU A 32 -11.86 -0.71 -56.51
C GLU A 32 -12.75 0.41 -55.95
N SER A 33 -12.81 1.55 -56.65
CA SER A 33 -13.45 2.79 -56.18
C SER A 33 -14.95 2.70 -55.85
N ASP A 34 -15.62 1.58 -56.16
CA ASP A 34 -17.05 1.35 -55.93
C ASP A 34 -17.39 0.26 -54.87
N LYS A 35 -16.39 -0.31 -54.18
CA LYS A 35 -16.64 -1.33 -53.13
C LYS A 35 -16.18 -0.88 -51.75
N LEU A 36 -17.15 -0.43 -50.92
CA LEU A 36 -16.95 -0.23 -49.49
C LEU A 36 -16.73 -1.59 -48.79
N LYS A 37 -15.57 -1.77 -48.13
CA LYS A 37 -15.34 -2.89 -47.22
C LYS A 37 -15.94 -2.56 -45.86
N TYR A 38 -16.80 -3.45 -45.35
CA TYR A 38 -17.46 -3.30 -44.06
C TYR A 38 -16.85 -4.25 -43.04
N ILE A 39 -16.37 -3.70 -41.92
CA ILE A 39 -15.97 -4.49 -40.76
C ILE A 39 -17.07 -4.37 -39.70
N PRO A 40 -17.87 -5.43 -39.47
CA PRO A 40 -18.92 -5.42 -38.45
C PRO A 40 -18.34 -5.42 -37.03
N SER A 41 -19.11 -4.86 -36.09
CA SER A 41 -18.91 -5.14 -34.67
C SER A 41 -19.28 -6.61 -34.40
N THR A 42 -18.34 -7.38 -33.87
CA THR A 42 -18.47 -8.81 -33.57
C THR A 42 -18.07 -9.09 -32.12
N ASN A 43 -18.24 -10.35 -31.67
CA ASN A 43 -17.76 -10.75 -30.35
C ASN A 43 -16.22 -10.69 -30.23
N SER A 44 -15.50 -11.02 -31.32
CA SER A 44 -14.04 -11.01 -31.40
C SER A 44 -13.45 -9.61 -31.54
N LEU A 45 -14.21 -8.64 -32.04
CA LEU A 45 -13.82 -7.23 -32.13
C LEU A 45 -15.07 -6.36 -32.18
N SER A 46 -15.26 -5.52 -31.17
CA SER A 46 -16.40 -4.60 -31.11
C SER A 46 -15.95 -3.16 -31.25
N PHE A 47 -16.73 -2.36 -31.97
CA PHE A 47 -16.50 -0.92 -32.14
C PHE A 47 -17.64 -0.12 -31.50
N SER A 48 -17.28 0.91 -30.75
CA SER A 48 -18.26 1.85 -30.21
C SER A 48 -17.73 3.26 -30.26
N LEU A 49 -18.57 4.19 -30.69
CA LEU A 49 -18.34 5.61 -30.49
C LEU A 49 -18.66 5.93 -29.03
N VAL A 50 -17.76 6.64 -28.35
CA VAL A 50 -17.87 6.98 -26.92
C VAL A 50 -17.78 8.49 -26.74
N ARG A 51 -18.58 9.03 -25.82
CA ARG A 51 -18.47 10.38 -25.29
C ARG A 51 -18.27 10.28 -23.78
N GLU A 52 -17.24 10.93 -23.28
CA GLU A 52 -16.95 11.01 -21.85
C GLU A 52 -16.71 12.47 -21.42
N GLU A 53 -17.26 12.83 -20.26
CA GLU A 53 -17.08 14.14 -19.62
C GLU A 53 -16.55 13.94 -18.18
N PRO A 54 -15.24 13.72 -18.01
CA PRO A 54 -14.64 13.44 -16.71
C PRO A 54 -14.60 14.69 -15.80
N SER A 55 -14.72 14.49 -14.47
CA SER A 55 -14.84 15.56 -13.47
C SER A 55 -13.61 16.47 -13.31
N ASN A 56 -12.48 16.17 -13.97
CA ASN A 56 -11.23 16.92 -13.88
C ASN A 56 -10.39 16.77 -15.17
N ALA A 57 -11.03 16.59 -16.33
CA ALA A 57 -10.33 16.50 -17.62
C ALA A 57 -11.24 17.07 -18.72
N GLU A 58 -10.67 17.28 -19.91
CA GLU A 58 -11.46 17.74 -21.04
C GLU A 58 -12.41 16.64 -21.53
N GLY A 59 -13.67 17.01 -21.79
CA GLY A 59 -14.62 16.10 -22.40
C GLY A 59 -14.20 15.73 -23.83
N TYR A 60 -14.39 14.47 -24.21
CA TYR A 60 -13.98 13.99 -25.54
C TYR A 60 -15.02 13.05 -26.15
N VAL A 61 -14.96 12.97 -27.48
CA VAL A 61 -15.62 11.93 -28.28
C VAL A 61 -14.52 11.08 -28.92
N GLY A 62 -14.75 9.79 -29.11
CA GLY A 62 -13.74 8.93 -29.72
C GLY A 62 -14.29 7.60 -30.20
N LEU A 63 -13.43 6.84 -30.88
CA LEU A 63 -13.67 5.45 -31.27
C LEU A 63 -13.02 4.53 -30.24
N CYS A 64 -13.80 3.70 -29.58
CA CYS A 64 -13.32 2.63 -28.71
C CYS A 64 -13.37 1.28 -29.45
N LEU A 65 -12.21 0.66 -29.59
CA LEU A 65 -12.05 -0.73 -30.03
C LEU A 65 -11.99 -1.62 -28.80
N SER A 66 -12.69 -2.75 -28.83
CA SER A 66 -12.61 -3.70 -27.73
C SER A 66 -12.40 -5.13 -28.21
N PHE A 67 -11.38 -5.77 -27.63
CA PHE A 67 -10.89 -7.10 -27.96
C PHE A 67 -11.11 -8.06 -26.77
N PRO A 68 -11.62 -9.28 -26.98
CA PRO A 68 -11.75 -10.25 -25.89
C PRO A 68 -10.37 -10.70 -25.40
N ARG A 69 -10.25 -10.82 -24.08
CA ARG A 69 -9.10 -11.41 -23.41
C ARG A 69 -9.34 -12.89 -23.16
N ASP A 70 -8.29 -13.61 -22.82
CA ASP A 70 -8.35 -15.00 -22.38
C ASP A 70 -9.49 -15.20 -21.35
N VAL A 71 -10.30 -16.23 -21.62
CA VAL A 71 -11.46 -16.61 -20.81
C VAL A 71 -11.01 -17.30 -19.53
N ASP A 72 -9.83 -17.93 -19.54
CA ASP A 72 -9.25 -18.56 -18.37
C ASP A 72 -8.59 -17.52 -17.44
N THR A 73 -9.43 -16.94 -16.59
CA THR A 73 -9.00 -16.00 -15.55
C THR A 73 -8.26 -16.66 -14.39
N HIS A 74 -8.04 -17.97 -14.43
CA HIS A 74 -7.35 -18.70 -13.37
C HIS A 74 -5.85 -18.35 -13.34
N VAL A 75 -5.24 -18.07 -14.49
CA VAL A 75 -3.82 -17.70 -14.57
C VAL A 75 -3.65 -16.19 -14.74
N TRP A 76 -4.46 -15.59 -15.62
CA TRP A 76 -4.42 -14.16 -15.90
C TRP A 76 -5.78 -13.53 -15.59
N ALA A 77 -5.90 -12.94 -14.41
CA ALA A 77 -7.04 -12.08 -14.12
C ALA A 77 -6.77 -10.66 -14.60
N TRP A 78 -7.84 -10.01 -15.03
CA TRP A 78 -7.79 -8.74 -15.72
C TRP A 78 -8.83 -7.82 -15.14
N TYR A 79 -8.51 -6.53 -15.06
CA TYR A 79 -9.36 -5.54 -14.41
C TYR A 79 -9.57 -4.31 -15.30
N THR A 80 -10.68 -3.64 -15.07
CA THR A 80 -10.96 -2.33 -15.65
C THR A 80 -10.06 -1.26 -15.01
N SER A 81 -9.88 -0.13 -15.70
CA SER A 81 -9.21 1.05 -15.17
C SER A 81 -10.01 1.81 -14.10
N SER A 82 -11.12 1.22 -13.62
CA SER A 82 -11.95 1.81 -12.55
C SER A 82 -11.39 1.53 -11.16
N PHE A 83 -11.66 2.43 -10.21
CA PHE A 83 -11.22 2.30 -8.82
C PHE A 83 -11.78 1.08 -8.06
N ASN A 84 -12.86 0.49 -8.54
CA ASN A 84 -13.55 -0.60 -7.87
C ASN A 84 -12.98 -2.01 -8.16
N VAL A 85 -11.81 -2.11 -8.82
CA VAL A 85 -11.13 -3.38 -9.17
C VAL A 85 -12.13 -4.37 -9.76
N ILE A 86 -12.84 -3.92 -10.80
CA ILE A 86 -13.90 -4.69 -11.46
C ILE A 86 -13.26 -5.58 -12.53
N PRO A 87 -13.46 -6.92 -12.50
CA PRO A 87 -12.92 -7.83 -13.51
C PRO A 87 -13.33 -7.39 -14.93
N SER A 88 -12.39 -7.45 -15.86
CA SER A 88 -12.62 -7.14 -17.28
C SER A 88 -12.26 -8.32 -18.16
N ARG A 89 -13.16 -8.72 -19.05
CA ARG A 89 -12.89 -9.75 -20.07
C ARG A 89 -12.46 -9.16 -21.41
N ARG A 90 -12.31 -7.84 -21.50
CA ARG A 90 -11.95 -7.19 -22.75
C ARG A 90 -10.89 -6.12 -22.54
N LEU A 91 -9.95 -6.06 -23.47
CA LEU A 91 -9.09 -4.89 -23.65
C LEU A 91 -9.90 -3.80 -24.35
N LYS A 92 -9.71 -2.54 -23.96
CA LYS A 92 -10.27 -1.37 -24.64
C LYS A 92 -9.12 -0.49 -25.12
N ILE A 93 -9.10 -0.18 -26.41
CA ILE A 93 -8.20 0.80 -27.02
C ILE A 93 -9.07 1.94 -27.50
N THR A 94 -8.86 3.14 -26.97
CA THR A 94 -9.69 4.32 -27.27
C THR A 94 -8.90 5.34 -28.07
N CYS A 95 -9.37 5.63 -29.27
CA CYS A 95 -8.91 6.70 -30.14
C CYS A 95 -9.75 7.95 -29.86
N LYS A 96 -9.22 8.87 -29.03
CA LYS A 96 -9.85 10.14 -28.68
C LYS A 96 -9.72 11.12 -29.84
N PHE A 97 -10.84 11.66 -30.29
CA PHE A 97 -10.85 12.72 -31.29
C PHE A 97 -10.47 14.05 -30.64
N PRO A 98 -9.62 14.86 -31.29
CA PRO A 98 -9.21 16.15 -30.77
C PRO A 98 -10.44 17.07 -30.67
N ASN A 99 -10.78 17.50 -29.46
CA ASN A 99 -11.99 18.27 -29.19
C ASN A 99 -12.08 19.51 -30.09
N LYS A 100 -13.22 19.72 -30.76
CA LYS A 100 -13.49 20.81 -31.72
C LYS A 100 -12.55 20.89 -32.95
N HIS A 101 -11.65 19.94 -33.12
CA HIS A 101 -10.74 19.83 -34.27
C HIS A 101 -11.12 18.66 -35.18
N PHE A 102 -12.42 18.41 -35.34
CA PHE A 102 -12.97 17.45 -36.28
C PHE A 102 -14.25 18.00 -36.93
N THR A 103 -14.54 17.54 -38.13
CA THR A 103 -15.85 17.72 -38.78
C THR A 103 -16.59 16.40 -38.76
N MET A 104 -17.90 16.46 -38.57
CA MET A 104 -18.78 15.30 -38.57
C MET A 104 -19.96 15.58 -39.48
N SER A 105 -20.31 14.61 -40.31
CA SER A 105 -21.49 14.62 -41.15
C SER A 105 -22.19 13.28 -41.06
N HIS A 106 -23.49 13.25 -41.27
CA HIS A 106 -24.27 12.02 -41.22
C HIS A 106 -25.28 11.98 -42.37
N ARG A 107 -25.60 10.78 -42.86
CA ARG A 107 -26.63 10.55 -43.88
C ARG A 107 -27.36 9.22 -43.69
N PRO A 108 -28.62 9.08 -44.11
CA PRO A 108 -29.27 7.78 -44.19
C PRO A 108 -28.61 6.90 -45.27
N LEU A 109 -28.86 5.58 -45.21
CA LEU A 109 -28.44 4.68 -46.27
C LEU A 109 -29.25 4.93 -47.55
N ASN A 110 -28.59 4.82 -48.70
CA ASN A 110 -29.28 4.80 -49.98
C ASN A 110 -29.91 3.41 -50.24
N GLU A 111 -30.77 3.29 -51.26
CA GLU A 111 -31.51 2.03 -51.53
C GLU A 111 -30.60 0.84 -51.84
N GLU A 112 -29.43 1.05 -52.46
CA GLU A 112 -28.49 -0.02 -52.77
C GLU A 112 -27.70 -0.49 -51.54
N GLU A 113 -27.26 0.44 -50.69
CA GLU A 113 -26.63 0.15 -49.42
C GLU A 113 -27.61 -0.55 -48.49
N ALA A 114 -28.86 -0.05 -48.40
CA ALA A 114 -29.93 -0.70 -47.64
C ALA A 114 -30.12 -2.15 -48.12
N LYS A 115 -30.20 -2.40 -49.44
CA LYS A 115 -30.25 -3.77 -50.00
C LYS A 115 -29.00 -4.61 -49.72
N ARG A 116 -27.80 -4.03 -49.73
CA ARG A 116 -26.54 -4.77 -49.41
C ARG A 116 -26.49 -5.20 -47.94
N PHE A 117 -26.91 -4.32 -47.03
CA PHE A 117 -26.95 -4.63 -45.61
C PHE A 117 -28.19 -5.48 -45.25
N ASP A 118 -29.32 -5.33 -45.96
CA ASP A 118 -30.52 -6.17 -45.83
C ASP A 118 -30.33 -7.58 -46.42
N ASN A 119 -29.69 -7.75 -47.58
CA ASN A 119 -29.48 -9.07 -48.22
C ASN A 119 -28.46 -9.96 -47.49
N SER A 120 -27.74 -9.42 -46.50
CA SER A 120 -26.93 -10.19 -45.55
C SER A 120 -27.77 -10.72 -44.35
N SER A 121 -29.06 -10.40 -44.29
CA SER A 121 -29.97 -10.71 -43.20
C SER A 121 -31.13 -11.62 -43.62
N SER A 122 -31.06 -12.89 -43.24
CA SER A 122 -32.27 -13.68 -42.99
C SER A 122 -32.87 -13.19 -41.65
N ALA A 123 -33.60 -12.07 -41.67
CA ALA A 123 -34.34 -11.59 -40.50
C ALA A 123 -35.72 -12.26 -40.44
N PRO A 124 -36.15 -12.83 -39.29
CA PRO A 124 -37.52 -13.25 -39.09
C PRO A 124 -38.39 -12.02 -38.79
N ASN A 125 -39.63 -12.06 -39.28
CA ASN A 125 -40.71 -11.12 -38.97
C ASN A 125 -40.75 -10.74 -37.47
N THR A 126 -40.39 -9.50 -37.14
CA THR A 126 -40.81 -8.86 -35.89
C THR A 126 -41.60 -7.60 -36.21
N THR A 127 -42.89 -7.72 -35.95
CA THR A 127 -43.92 -6.68 -35.93
C THR A 127 -43.58 -5.51 -35.00
N ARG A 128 -43.76 -4.29 -35.53
CA ARG A 128 -44.23 -3.05 -34.89
C ARG A 128 -43.73 -2.72 -33.47
N ASN A 129 -42.71 -1.85 -33.39
CA ASN A 129 -42.73 -0.49 -32.82
C ASN A 129 -41.30 -0.10 -32.38
N ASN A 130 -40.80 1.00 -32.94
CA ASN A 130 -39.44 1.57 -32.86
C ASN A 130 -38.42 0.93 -33.84
N ALA A 131 -38.62 1.16 -35.14
CA ALA A 131 -37.55 0.94 -36.12
C ALA A 131 -36.45 1.98 -35.87
N THR A 132 -35.31 1.53 -35.35
CA THR A 132 -34.10 2.36 -35.24
C THR A 132 -33.51 2.46 -36.64
N GLU A 133 -33.52 3.66 -37.23
CA GLU A 133 -32.91 3.92 -38.53
C GLU A 133 -31.39 3.69 -38.43
N LEU A 134 -30.83 3.07 -39.48
CA LEU A 134 -29.38 2.97 -39.65
C LEU A 134 -28.87 4.27 -40.31
N CYS A 135 -27.69 4.74 -39.91
CA CYS A 135 -27.11 5.98 -40.39
C CYS A 135 -25.60 5.82 -40.64
N ILE A 136 -25.09 6.45 -41.70
CA ILE A 136 -23.65 6.55 -41.97
C ILE A 136 -23.15 7.88 -41.37
N VAL A 137 -22.18 7.80 -40.48
CA VAL A 137 -21.52 8.95 -39.84
C VAL A 137 -20.09 9.01 -40.33
N SER A 138 -19.70 10.14 -40.94
CA SER A 138 -18.34 10.38 -41.43
C SER A 138 -17.67 11.44 -40.56
N VAL A 139 -16.50 11.14 -40.03
CA VAL A 139 -15.70 12.01 -39.16
C VAL A 139 -14.33 12.25 -39.78
N ASN A 140 -13.94 13.52 -39.90
CA ASN A 140 -12.64 13.93 -40.41
C ASN A 140 -11.90 14.77 -39.35
N LEU A 141 -10.72 14.31 -38.94
CA LEU A 141 -9.91 14.91 -37.88
C LEU A 141 -8.86 15.86 -38.49
N ALA A 142 -8.76 17.08 -37.97
CA ALA A 142 -7.74 18.04 -38.36
C ALA A 142 -6.37 17.75 -37.72
N LEU A 143 -6.37 17.16 -36.52
CA LEU A 143 -5.17 16.76 -35.77
C LEU A 143 -5.16 15.24 -35.55
N ASP A 144 -3.98 14.70 -35.22
CA ASP A 144 -3.85 13.28 -34.89
C ASP A 144 -4.67 12.96 -33.62
N PRO A 145 -5.36 11.81 -33.59
CA PRO A 145 -6.07 11.40 -32.39
C PRO A 145 -5.11 10.95 -31.28
N THR A 146 -5.54 11.11 -30.03
CA THR A 146 -4.85 10.54 -28.87
C THR A 146 -5.31 9.11 -28.67
N VAL A 147 -4.39 8.15 -28.66
CA VAL A 147 -4.72 6.73 -28.49
C VAL A 147 -4.38 6.30 -27.07
N ILE A 148 -5.36 5.70 -26.39
CA ILE A 148 -5.24 5.19 -25.04
C ILE A 148 -5.39 3.67 -25.02
N GLY A 149 -4.53 2.99 -24.26
CA GLY A 149 -4.62 1.56 -24.00
C GLY A 149 -3.89 0.66 -25.01
N PHE A 150 -3.19 1.25 -25.99
CA PHE A 150 -2.31 0.50 -26.89
C PHE A 150 -1.00 0.10 -26.19
N GLY A 151 -0.48 -1.09 -26.47
CA GLY A 151 0.82 -1.54 -25.97
C GLY A 151 0.84 -1.94 -24.48
N ILE A 152 -0.32 -1.99 -23.82
CA ILE A 152 -0.44 -2.61 -22.50
C ILE A 152 -0.54 -4.14 -22.63
N PRO A 153 -0.21 -4.92 -21.57
CA PRO A 153 -0.26 -6.37 -21.62
C PRO A 153 -1.61 -6.92 -22.11
N PHE A 154 -1.55 -7.91 -22.99
CA PHE A 154 -2.73 -8.54 -23.58
C PHE A 154 -2.47 -10.03 -23.85
N HIS A 155 -3.43 -10.86 -23.49
CA HIS A 155 -3.54 -12.24 -23.98
C HIS A 155 -4.93 -12.40 -24.58
N GLY A 156 -4.98 -12.67 -25.88
CA GLY A 156 -6.23 -12.87 -26.62
C GLY A 156 -6.97 -14.12 -26.20
N GLU A 157 -8.28 -14.15 -26.46
CA GLU A 157 -9.11 -15.36 -26.32
C GLU A 157 -8.62 -16.50 -27.23
N ASP A 158 -7.99 -16.14 -28.35
CA ASP A 158 -7.41 -17.07 -29.31
C ASP A 158 -6.18 -16.47 -30.02
N GLY A 159 -5.54 -17.27 -30.86
CA GLY A 159 -4.38 -16.83 -31.64
C GLY A 159 -4.68 -15.72 -32.65
N THR A 160 -5.94 -15.52 -33.05
CA THR A 160 -6.32 -14.49 -34.03
C THR A 160 -6.37 -13.11 -33.39
N THR A 161 -7.03 -13.01 -32.24
CA THR A 161 -7.12 -11.79 -31.43
C THR A 161 -5.75 -11.39 -30.89
N ASP A 162 -4.93 -12.36 -30.46
CA ASP A 162 -3.54 -12.14 -30.11
C ASP A 162 -2.72 -11.62 -31.31
N GLY A 163 -2.92 -12.19 -32.49
CA GLY A 163 -2.32 -11.73 -33.75
C GLY A 163 -2.64 -10.26 -34.05
N TRP A 164 -3.91 -9.86 -33.94
CA TRP A 164 -4.35 -8.48 -34.23
C TRP A 164 -3.73 -7.45 -33.27
N VAL A 165 -3.70 -7.75 -31.97
CA VAL A 165 -3.26 -6.78 -30.94
C VAL A 165 -1.76 -6.84 -30.71
N ASN A 166 -1.23 -8.04 -30.47
CA ASN A 166 0.16 -8.24 -30.09
C ASN A 166 1.08 -8.44 -31.28
N LYS A 167 0.58 -8.83 -32.48
CA LYS A 167 1.42 -9.04 -33.67
C LYS A 167 1.21 -8.02 -34.79
N ASP A 168 0.12 -7.26 -34.73
CA ASP A 168 -0.29 -6.30 -35.77
C ASP A 168 -0.60 -7.02 -37.10
N ASP A 169 -1.17 -8.22 -36.99
CA ASP A 169 -1.72 -8.98 -38.12
C ASP A 169 -2.97 -8.27 -38.69
N LEU A 170 -3.33 -8.59 -39.94
CA LEU A 170 -4.50 -7.98 -40.60
C LEU A 170 -5.81 -8.37 -39.88
N ILE A 171 -6.57 -7.37 -39.47
CA ILE A 171 -7.93 -7.54 -38.94
C ILE A 171 -8.86 -7.85 -40.09
N HIS A 172 -9.46 -9.04 -40.08
CA HIS A 172 -10.35 -9.55 -41.14
C HIS A 172 -9.76 -9.36 -42.56
N ASP A 173 -8.45 -9.61 -42.72
CA ASP A 173 -7.71 -9.46 -43.98
C ASP A 173 -7.85 -8.07 -44.64
N THR A 174 -8.17 -7.04 -43.83
CA THR A 174 -8.55 -5.72 -44.34
C THR A 174 -7.56 -4.63 -43.91
N ILE A 175 -7.29 -4.49 -42.61
CA ILE A 175 -6.48 -3.38 -42.08
C ILE A 175 -5.68 -3.82 -40.86
N LYS A 176 -4.49 -3.28 -40.67
CA LYS A 176 -3.72 -3.48 -39.43
C LYS A 176 -4.24 -2.59 -38.30
N LEU A 177 -4.06 -3.01 -37.05
CA LEU A 177 -4.47 -2.20 -35.90
C LEU A 177 -3.73 -0.87 -35.88
N THR A 178 -2.42 -0.88 -36.15
CA THR A 178 -1.60 0.34 -36.19
C THR A 178 -2.04 1.30 -37.30
N GLU A 179 -2.36 0.77 -38.48
CA GLU A 179 -2.86 1.57 -39.60
C GLU A 179 -4.21 2.21 -39.26
N LEU A 180 -5.13 1.47 -38.64
CA LEU A 180 -6.43 1.98 -38.21
C LEU A 180 -6.30 3.13 -37.20
N LEU A 181 -5.37 3.01 -36.24
CA LEU A 181 -5.12 4.01 -35.21
C LEU A 181 -4.43 5.29 -35.74
N GLN A 182 -3.80 5.23 -36.91
CA GLN A 182 -3.17 6.39 -37.57
C GLN A 182 -4.13 7.19 -38.46
N ARG A 183 -5.32 6.66 -38.76
CA ARG A 183 -6.27 7.33 -39.67
C ARG A 183 -6.80 8.64 -39.07
N LYS A 184 -7.03 9.60 -39.96
CA LYS A 184 -7.73 10.87 -39.68
C LYS A 184 -9.16 10.90 -40.17
N THR A 185 -9.53 9.93 -41.01
CA THR A 185 -10.87 9.85 -41.59
C THR A 185 -11.49 8.52 -41.23
N PHE A 186 -12.66 8.59 -40.62
CA PHE A 186 -13.43 7.44 -40.16
C PHE A 186 -14.85 7.52 -40.70
N THR A 187 -15.33 6.40 -41.25
CA THR A 187 -16.71 6.25 -41.70
C THR A 187 -17.35 5.13 -40.91
N PHE A 188 -18.44 5.43 -40.23
CA PHE A 188 -19.13 4.54 -39.31
C PHE A 188 -20.53 4.21 -39.82
N LEU A 189 -20.96 2.97 -39.66
CA LEU A 189 -22.36 2.58 -39.74
C LEU A 189 -22.91 2.44 -38.32
N VAL A 190 -23.91 3.25 -37.95
CA VAL A 190 -24.52 3.28 -36.60
C VAL A 190 -26.01 2.98 -36.64
N GLN A 191 -26.53 2.34 -35.60
CA GLN A 191 -27.97 2.12 -35.39
C GLN A 191 -28.53 3.23 -34.49
N ALA A 192 -28.72 4.41 -35.07
CA ALA A 192 -29.19 5.62 -34.38
C ALA A 192 -29.81 6.59 -35.39
N THR A 193 -30.75 7.42 -34.94
CA THR A 193 -31.25 8.54 -35.75
C THR A 193 -30.15 9.58 -35.96
N GLY A 194 -30.26 10.40 -37.02
CA GLY A 194 -29.32 11.50 -37.25
C GLY A 194 -29.16 12.42 -36.04
N GLU A 195 -30.27 12.77 -35.38
CA GLU A 195 -30.28 13.58 -34.15
C GLU A 195 -29.55 12.89 -32.97
N GLN A 196 -29.68 11.57 -32.83
CA GLN A 196 -28.96 10.81 -31.81
C GLN A 196 -27.45 10.79 -32.06
N ALA A 197 -27.04 10.67 -33.32
CA ALA A 197 -25.64 10.77 -33.72
C ALA A 197 -25.11 12.18 -33.43
N GLU A 198 -25.81 13.24 -33.84
CA GLU A 198 -25.42 14.63 -33.55
C GLU A 198 -25.26 14.89 -32.06
N LYS A 199 -26.19 14.43 -31.22
CA LYS A 199 -26.10 14.56 -29.76
C LYS A 199 -24.87 13.87 -29.16
N LEU A 200 -24.41 12.75 -29.74
CA LEU A 200 -23.18 12.10 -29.27
C LEU A 200 -21.95 12.98 -29.52
N PHE A 201 -21.89 13.66 -30.66
CA PHE A 201 -20.75 14.52 -31.04
C PHE A 201 -20.84 15.95 -30.52
N ASP A 202 -21.98 16.35 -29.93
CA ASP A 202 -22.18 17.68 -29.35
C ASP A 202 -21.45 17.87 -28.01
N LEU A 203 -20.26 18.48 -28.07
CA LEU A 203 -19.45 18.87 -26.91
C LEU A 203 -19.61 20.34 -26.50
N THR A 204 -20.66 21.04 -26.96
CA THR A 204 -20.85 22.48 -26.71
C THR A 204 -20.91 22.89 -25.23
N GLY A 205 -21.30 21.97 -24.35
CA GLY A 205 -21.33 22.16 -22.89
C GLY A 205 -20.00 21.89 -22.14
N SER A 206 -18.98 21.34 -22.79
CA SER A 206 -17.70 20.99 -22.15
C SER A 206 -16.86 22.25 -21.86
N HIS A 207 -16.22 22.30 -20.68
CA HIS A 207 -15.35 23.40 -20.28
C HIS A 207 -14.26 23.68 -21.34
N TYR A 208 -14.13 24.94 -21.77
CA TYR A 208 -13.27 25.39 -22.87
C TYR A 208 -11.75 25.36 -22.59
N LYS A 209 -11.32 25.02 -21.36
CA LYS A 209 -9.91 25.05 -20.98
C LYS A 209 -9.38 23.65 -20.69
N PRO A 210 -8.19 23.29 -21.19
CA PRO A 210 -7.45 22.13 -20.71
C PRO A 210 -7.38 22.18 -19.18
N PHE A 211 -7.72 21.06 -18.54
CA PHE A 211 -7.72 21.01 -17.09
C PHE A 211 -6.28 21.12 -16.57
N ASP A 212 -6.07 22.02 -15.62
CA ASP A 212 -4.83 22.16 -14.86
C ASP A 212 -5.17 22.20 -13.37
N TYR A 213 -4.37 21.49 -12.57
CA TYR A 213 -4.48 21.51 -11.12
C TYR A 213 -4.02 22.84 -10.51
N GLY A 214 -3.25 23.66 -11.26
CA GLY A 214 -2.84 25.01 -10.87
C GLY A 214 -1.50 25.10 -10.12
N TYR A 215 -0.72 24.02 -10.09
CA TYR A 215 0.57 23.94 -9.37
C TYR A 215 1.80 24.10 -10.26
N GLY A 216 1.61 24.45 -11.54
CA GLY A 216 2.71 24.64 -12.50
C GLY A 216 3.38 23.33 -12.91
N ASP A 217 4.60 23.44 -13.44
CA ASP A 217 5.39 22.36 -14.04
C ASP A 217 6.62 21.94 -13.22
N LYS A 218 6.88 22.65 -12.11
CA LYS A 218 8.01 22.36 -11.21
C LYS A 218 7.53 21.62 -9.97
N HIS A 219 7.98 20.38 -9.83
CA HIS A 219 7.56 19.45 -8.77
C HIS A 219 8.67 19.10 -7.76
N ASN A 220 9.86 19.71 -7.88
CA ASN A 220 10.97 19.50 -6.94
C ASN A 220 10.63 20.05 -5.53
N TRP A 221 11.22 19.50 -4.48
CA TRP A 221 10.94 19.97 -3.11
C TRP A 221 11.40 21.42 -2.89
N ASP A 222 10.46 22.35 -2.77
CA ASP A 222 10.72 23.78 -2.60
C ASP A 222 9.61 24.41 -1.74
N MET A 223 9.91 24.59 -0.45
CA MET A 223 8.93 25.11 0.51
C MET A 223 8.53 26.55 0.20
N THR A 224 9.43 27.38 -0.33
CA THR A 224 9.12 28.77 -0.70
C THR A 224 8.09 28.79 -1.82
N ARG A 225 8.29 27.98 -2.86
CA ARG A 225 7.31 27.86 -3.95
C ARG A 225 5.97 27.32 -3.45
N TYR A 226 6.00 26.26 -2.64
CA TYR A 226 4.78 25.66 -2.09
C TYR A 226 4.00 26.62 -1.19
N SER A 227 4.68 27.51 -0.45
CA SER A 227 4.05 28.58 0.32
C SER A 227 3.27 29.60 -0.51
N HIS A 228 3.58 29.74 -1.79
CA HIS A 228 2.77 30.56 -2.70
C HIS A 228 1.69 29.76 -3.42
N GLN A 229 1.98 28.52 -3.81
CA GLN A 229 1.07 27.70 -4.62
C GLN A 229 -0.09 27.11 -3.81
N ILE A 230 0.16 26.59 -2.61
CA ILE A 230 -0.85 25.86 -1.84
C ILE A 230 -1.98 26.79 -1.37
N PRO A 231 -1.72 27.96 -0.76
CA PRO A 231 -2.79 28.89 -0.37
C PRO A 231 -3.62 29.37 -1.57
N ARG A 232 -2.96 29.70 -2.69
CA ARG A 232 -3.61 30.19 -3.92
C ARG A 232 -4.55 29.15 -4.55
N ASN A 233 -4.21 27.88 -4.41
CA ASN A 233 -4.95 26.77 -5.00
C ASN A 233 -5.78 25.98 -3.97
N ARG A 234 -6.16 26.58 -2.83
CA ARG A 234 -7.15 25.94 -1.94
C ARG A 234 -8.51 25.86 -2.62
N GLY A 235 -9.25 24.77 -2.34
CA GLY A 235 -10.53 24.50 -3.02
C GLY A 235 -11.02 23.09 -2.77
N SER A 236 -12.02 22.66 -3.55
CA SER A 236 -12.66 21.34 -3.42
C SER A 236 -11.67 20.19 -3.61
N ARG A 237 -11.99 19.03 -3.03
CA ARG A 237 -11.22 17.79 -3.22
C ARG A 237 -11.23 17.42 -4.72
N PHE A 238 -10.09 17.00 -5.25
CA PHE A 238 -10.02 16.42 -6.58
C PHE A 238 -10.42 14.95 -6.55
N SER A 239 -11.08 14.49 -7.62
CA SER A 239 -11.31 13.07 -7.83
C SER A 239 -9.98 12.40 -8.16
N ALA A 240 -9.75 11.21 -7.61
CA ALA A 240 -8.60 10.40 -7.96
C ALA A 240 -8.59 10.07 -9.47
N LYS A 241 -7.40 9.89 -10.05
CA LYS A 241 -7.21 9.43 -11.44
C LYS A 241 -6.22 8.27 -11.53
N ILE A 242 -6.43 7.42 -12.54
CA ILE A 242 -5.46 6.40 -12.97
C ILE A 242 -4.75 6.85 -14.25
N CYS A 243 -5.50 7.48 -15.16
CA CYS A 243 -5.01 7.99 -16.43
C CYS A 243 -5.00 9.52 -16.39
N TYR A 244 -3.87 10.11 -16.77
CA TYR A 244 -3.64 11.55 -16.82
C TYR A 244 -3.50 12.01 -18.27
N ASP A 245 -3.74 13.29 -18.52
CA ASP A 245 -3.62 13.85 -19.88
C ASP A 245 -2.15 14.06 -20.28
N ASP A 246 -1.26 14.23 -19.30
CA ASP A 246 0.18 14.41 -19.49
C ASP A 246 0.99 14.04 -18.23
N PHE A 247 2.32 14.09 -18.35
CA PHE A 247 3.25 13.88 -17.23
C PHE A 247 3.05 14.91 -16.10
N ASN A 248 2.69 16.14 -16.43
CA ASN A 248 2.57 17.23 -15.48
C ASN A 248 1.41 17.02 -14.50
N GLN A 249 0.24 16.62 -15.01
CA GLN A 249 -0.93 16.28 -14.21
C GLN A 249 -0.62 15.12 -13.25
N ARG A 250 0.05 14.06 -13.75
CA ARG A 250 0.46 12.91 -12.94
C ARG A 250 1.41 13.34 -11.82
N ASP A 251 2.47 14.06 -12.17
CA ASP A 251 3.50 14.47 -11.22
C ASP A 251 2.93 15.46 -10.18
N THR A 252 2.02 16.34 -10.59
CA THR A 252 1.27 17.20 -9.67
C THR A 252 0.46 16.37 -8.66
N ALA A 253 -0.32 15.39 -9.13
CA ALA A 253 -1.13 14.55 -8.27
C ALA A 253 -0.27 13.73 -7.28
N LEU A 254 0.82 13.14 -7.77
CA LEU A 254 1.73 12.34 -6.95
C LEU A 254 2.54 13.17 -5.95
N THR A 255 2.89 14.42 -6.27
CA THR A 255 3.65 15.29 -5.35
C THR A 255 2.75 16.01 -4.36
N GLN A 256 1.67 16.66 -4.80
CA GLN A 256 0.80 17.47 -3.94
C GLN A 256 0.09 16.66 -2.87
N MET A 257 -0.17 15.37 -3.12
CA MET A 257 -0.60 14.39 -2.11
C MET A 257 0.30 14.39 -0.87
N HIS A 258 1.62 14.48 -1.05
CA HIS A 258 2.60 14.44 0.02
C HIS A 258 2.91 15.84 0.60
N VAL A 259 2.97 16.88 -0.24
CA VAL A 259 3.36 18.23 0.19
C VAL A 259 2.32 18.89 1.08
N GLN A 260 1.03 18.84 0.71
CA GLN A 260 0.01 19.69 1.34
C GLN A 260 -0.14 19.44 2.85
N ASP A 261 0.00 18.18 3.27
CA ASP A 261 -0.03 17.78 4.68
C ASP A 261 1.15 18.35 5.48
N VAL A 262 2.33 18.34 4.85
CA VAL A 262 3.59 18.75 5.46
C VAL A 262 3.70 20.27 5.51
N TRP A 263 3.24 20.94 4.45
CA TRP A 263 3.29 22.38 4.34
C TRP A 263 2.45 23.06 5.42
N ASP A 264 1.23 22.58 5.67
CA ASP A 264 0.38 23.08 6.75
C ASP A 264 1.08 23.00 8.12
N PHE A 265 1.94 21.99 8.33
CA PHE A 265 2.76 21.87 9.55
C PHE A 265 3.95 22.81 9.57
N HIS A 266 4.66 22.95 8.46
CA HIS A 266 5.82 23.83 8.38
C HIS A 266 5.46 25.31 8.51
N ALA A 267 4.43 25.76 7.78
CA ALA A 267 3.91 27.14 7.87
C ALA A 267 3.46 27.47 9.30
N ALA A 268 2.82 26.51 9.97
CA ALA A 268 2.42 26.65 11.36
C ALA A 268 3.60 26.77 12.35
N LEU A 269 4.80 26.28 12.01
CA LEU A 269 6.01 26.44 12.84
C LEU A 269 6.70 27.78 12.61
N GLU A 270 6.80 28.26 11.36
CA GLU A 270 7.40 29.56 11.04
C GLU A 270 6.62 30.74 11.66
N GLU A 271 5.29 30.66 11.72
CA GLU A 271 4.45 31.64 12.42
C GLU A 271 4.74 31.68 13.94
N ILE A 272 5.16 30.57 14.55
CA ILE A 272 5.48 30.48 15.99
C ILE A 272 6.81 31.17 16.30
N GLU A 273 7.80 31.09 15.42
CA GLU A 273 9.11 31.73 15.65
C GLU A 273 9.05 33.27 15.56
N THR A 274 8.03 33.82 14.90
CA THR A 274 7.92 35.26 14.59
C THR A 274 6.96 36.04 15.50
N MET A 275 6.13 35.40 16.34
CA MET A 275 5.20 36.07 17.26
C MET A 275 5.27 35.60 18.71
N TRP A 276 5.55 36.53 19.64
CA TRP A 276 5.25 36.39 21.07
C TRP A 276 3.85 36.98 21.37
N ILE A 277 2.75 36.22 21.18
CA ILE A 277 1.43 36.45 21.84
C ILE A 277 0.49 35.26 21.54
N PRO A 278 -0.37 34.84 22.51
CA PRO A 278 -1.19 33.64 22.43
C PRO A 278 -2.49 33.85 21.64
N ALA A 279 -2.44 33.59 20.35
CA ALA A 279 -3.54 32.97 19.61
C ALA A 279 -2.89 31.75 18.93
N PHE A 280 -3.45 30.55 18.86
CA PHE A 280 -4.38 30.16 17.81
C PHE A 280 -4.72 28.66 17.94
N PRO A 281 -5.97 28.23 17.65
CA PRO A 281 -6.39 26.82 17.62
C PRO A 281 -5.86 25.97 16.44
N ARG A 282 -5.06 26.55 15.52
CA ARG A 282 -4.62 25.88 14.27
C ARG A 282 -3.30 25.08 14.43
N HIS A 283 -2.42 25.47 15.36
CA HIS A 283 -1.07 24.86 15.46
C HIS A 283 -1.05 23.50 16.20
N TRP A 284 -1.91 23.27 17.20
CA TRP A 284 -1.89 22.00 17.94
C TRP A 284 -2.25 20.80 17.05
N ARG A 285 -3.11 20.99 16.04
CA ARG A 285 -3.45 19.95 15.07
C ARG A 285 -2.22 19.60 14.24
N ALA A 286 -1.52 20.62 13.72
CA ALA A 286 -0.31 20.44 12.95
C ALA A 286 0.82 19.76 13.75
N THR A 287 1.06 20.20 14.98
CA THR A 287 2.03 19.55 15.88
C THR A 287 1.60 18.13 16.25
N ARG A 288 0.31 17.88 16.55
CA ARG A 288 -0.23 16.53 16.75
C ARG A 288 -0.10 15.65 15.49
N ARG A 289 -0.19 16.22 14.27
CA ARG A 289 0.06 15.54 12.99
C ARG A 289 1.52 15.09 12.88
N ALA A 290 2.47 15.97 13.15
CA ALA A 290 3.90 15.65 13.10
C ALA A 290 4.35 14.63 14.15
N LEU A 291 3.75 14.66 15.34
CA LEU A 291 4.08 13.78 16.47
C LEU A 291 3.33 12.44 16.45
N ARG A 292 2.39 12.22 15.52
CA ARG A 292 1.63 10.96 15.36
C ARG A 292 2.23 9.98 14.35
N GLY A 293 3.19 10.39 13.53
CA GLY A 293 3.85 9.49 12.59
C GLY A 293 4.76 8.52 13.34
N ASP A 294 4.74 7.23 12.96
CA ASP A 294 5.60 6.18 13.54
C ASP A 294 7.10 6.42 13.29
N PHE A 295 7.46 7.48 12.56
CA PHE A 295 8.82 7.75 12.07
C PHE A 295 9.45 9.05 12.62
N THR A 296 8.72 9.84 13.40
CA THR A 296 9.20 11.13 13.91
C THR A 296 9.81 10.94 15.30
N LEU A 297 11.15 10.88 15.39
CA LEU A 297 11.81 10.92 16.70
C LEU A 297 11.63 12.33 17.30
N ILE A 298 11.02 12.40 18.47
CA ILE A 298 10.87 13.66 19.22
C ILE A 298 11.97 13.67 20.25
N ASN A 299 12.81 14.70 20.25
CA ASN A 299 13.83 14.89 21.26
C ASN A 299 13.52 16.14 22.07
N VAL A 300 13.87 16.10 23.34
CA VAL A 300 13.67 17.16 24.30
C VAL A 300 15.04 17.52 24.86
N GLU A 301 15.57 18.66 24.46
CA GLU A 301 16.83 19.19 24.96
C GLU A 301 16.57 20.09 26.16
N PHE A 302 17.20 19.77 27.28
CA PHE A 302 17.17 20.59 28.49
C PHE A 302 18.39 21.52 28.50
N HIS A 303 18.17 22.83 28.48
CA HIS A 303 19.23 23.82 28.65
C HIS A 303 19.39 24.16 30.13
N ALA A 304 20.45 23.67 30.79
CA ALA A 304 20.77 24.13 32.14
C ALA A 304 21.40 25.54 32.06
N LYS A 305 20.86 26.49 32.84
CA LYS A 305 21.49 27.81 33.02
C LYS A 305 22.80 27.61 33.77
N SER A 306 23.92 28.06 33.20
CA SER A 306 25.18 28.14 33.95
C SER A 306 25.00 29.12 35.10
N PRO A 307 25.30 28.76 36.35
CA PRO A 307 25.38 29.73 37.42
C PRO A 307 26.66 30.55 37.23
N SER A 308 26.48 31.86 37.11
CA SER A 308 27.50 32.92 37.16
C SER A 308 28.40 33.15 35.93
N HIS A 309 28.58 34.45 35.65
CA HIS A 309 29.43 35.02 34.62
C HIS A 309 30.91 34.75 34.91
N THR A 310 31.55 33.94 34.07
CA THR A 310 32.95 34.13 33.68
C THR A 310 33.03 33.91 32.17
N GLN A 311 33.46 34.95 31.45
CA GLN A 311 33.72 34.88 30.02
C GLN A 311 34.79 33.83 29.73
N ASN A 312 34.59 33.09 28.64
CA ASN A 312 35.43 32.04 28.07
C ASN A 312 35.35 30.67 28.76
N ASP A 313 34.34 29.87 28.40
CA ASP A 313 34.52 28.44 28.10
C ASP A 313 33.20 27.79 27.57
N ASP A 314 33.32 27.05 26.46
CA ASP A 314 32.38 26.07 25.85
C ASP A 314 30.88 26.14 26.23
N HIS A 315 30.08 26.80 25.39
CA HIS A 315 28.60 26.78 25.43
C HIS A 315 27.94 25.38 25.25
N HIS A 316 28.71 24.30 25.11
CA HIS A 316 28.21 22.95 24.81
C HIS A 316 28.14 21.98 26.02
N ARG A 317 28.55 22.37 27.24
CA ARG A 317 28.75 21.38 28.32
C ARG A 317 27.51 20.94 29.12
N ASN A 318 26.37 21.64 29.02
CA ASN A 318 25.21 21.41 29.91
C ASN A 318 23.88 21.19 29.16
N LEU A 319 23.91 20.42 28.07
CA LEU A 319 22.71 19.97 27.35
C LEU A 319 22.48 18.49 27.66
N ALA A 320 21.26 18.15 28.11
CA ALA A 320 20.79 16.77 28.20
C ALA A 320 19.67 16.55 27.19
N THR A 321 19.72 15.47 26.42
CA THR A 321 18.70 15.19 25.39
C THR A 321 17.93 13.94 25.74
N TRP A 322 16.61 14.05 25.90
CA TRP A 322 15.74 12.91 26.19
C TRP A 322 14.82 12.63 25.00
N ASN A 323 14.56 11.36 24.73
CA ASN A 323 13.55 11.00 23.73
C ASN A 323 12.16 11.30 24.31
N ALA A 324 11.24 11.77 23.48
CA ALA A 324 9.85 11.94 23.81
C ALA A 324 8.99 11.07 22.91
N VAL A 325 7.92 10.54 23.48
CA VAL A 325 6.85 9.85 22.76
C VAL A 325 5.55 10.58 23.01
N HIS A 326 4.74 10.76 21.97
CA HIS A 326 3.43 11.35 22.16
C HIS A 326 2.54 10.42 23.00
N LEU A 327 2.12 10.90 24.16
CA LEU A 327 1.15 10.20 24.98
C LEU A 327 -0.22 10.45 24.39
N SER A 328 -0.74 9.42 23.74
CA SER A 328 -2.09 9.48 23.20
C SER A 328 -3.15 9.62 24.31
N TYR A 329 -4.36 10.01 23.91
CA TYR A 329 -5.45 10.37 24.82
C TYR A 329 -5.97 9.12 25.55
N GLY A 330 -5.84 9.09 26.88
CA GLY A 330 -6.35 8.01 27.74
C GLY A 330 -5.31 7.15 28.47
N SER A 331 -4.08 7.64 28.69
CA SER A 331 -3.21 7.04 29.72
C SER A 331 -3.74 7.41 31.11
N ASP A 332 -3.68 6.49 32.09
CA ASP A 332 -4.04 6.80 33.48
C ASP A 332 -3.16 7.94 34.05
N LEU A 333 -1.96 8.15 33.47
CA LEU A 333 -1.07 9.28 33.76
C LEU A 333 -1.68 10.65 33.41
N MET A 334 -2.67 10.69 32.53
CA MET A 334 -3.27 11.93 32.01
C MET A 334 -4.63 12.26 32.67
N ARG A 335 -5.04 11.50 33.70
CA ARG A 335 -6.39 11.52 34.28
C ARG A 335 -6.82 12.85 34.92
N LYS A 336 -5.90 13.81 35.08
CA LYS A 336 -6.13 15.14 35.67
C LYS A 336 -5.40 16.27 34.92
N VAL A 337 -4.92 15.99 33.71
CA VAL A 337 -4.16 16.95 32.92
C VAL A 337 -5.10 17.55 31.88
N ASP A 338 -5.26 18.87 31.89
CA ASP A 338 -5.97 19.58 30.83
C ASP A 338 -5.15 19.48 29.52
N LEU A 339 -5.78 18.92 28.49
CA LEU A 339 -5.19 18.73 27.16
C LEU A 339 -5.79 19.64 26.11
N THR A 340 -6.65 20.59 26.51
CA THR A 340 -7.21 21.60 25.62
C THR A 340 -6.05 22.43 25.05
N ASP A 341 -5.87 22.36 23.72
CA ASP A 341 -4.77 22.98 22.97
C ASP A 341 -3.34 22.59 23.43
N ARG A 342 -3.18 21.44 24.10
CA ARG A 342 -1.88 20.95 24.61
C ARG A 342 -1.57 19.53 24.12
N ILE A 343 -0.29 19.21 24.01
CA ILE A 343 0.19 17.88 23.61
C ILE A 343 0.93 17.23 24.77
N ALA A 344 0.49 16.03 25.12
CA ALA A 344 1.13 15.24 26.15
C ALA A 344 2.33 14.47 25.58
N LEU A 345 3.50 14.65 26.20
CA LEU A 345 4.73 13.94 25.84
C LEU A 345 5.20 13.10 27.04
N GLY A 346 5.52 11.84 26.76
CA GLY A 346 6.17 10.93 27.69
C GLY A 346 7.65 10.98 27.41
N LEU A 347 8.43 11.37 28.42
CA LEU A 347 9.87 11.47 28.26
C LEU A 347 10.54 10.15 28.65
N ILE A 348 11.35 9.61 27.76
CA ILE A 348 12.13 8.40 27.97
C ILE A 348 13.52 8.84 28.39
N ARG A 349 13.87 8.53 29.65
CA ARG A 349 15.19 8.82 30.19
C ARG A 349 16.25 8.00 29.42
N PRO A 350 17.30 8.64 28.88
CA PRO A 350 18.34 7.95 28.12
C PRO A 350 19.17 7.01 29.00
N ALA A 351 19.73 5.96 28.39
CA ALA A 351 20.54 4.96 29.09
C ALA A 351 21.96 5.45 29.44
N SER A 352 22.52 6.43 28.71
CA SER A 352 23.89 6.93 28.85
C SER A 352 24.12 7.77 30.11
N ASP A 353 25.23 7.56 30.82
CA ASP A 353 25.51 8.19 32.12
C ASP A 353 25.52 9.73 32.15
N LYS A 354 25.93 10.41 31.07
CA LYS A 354 26.01 11.89 31.03
C LYS A 354 24.61 12.53 31.07
N ASP A 355 23.73 12.15 30.16
CA ASP A 355 22.39 12.73 30.01
C ASP A 355 21.36 12.10 30.95
N ARG A 356 21.64 10.88 31.44
CA ARG A 356 20.83 10.16 32.44
C ARG A 356 20.85 10.83 33.81
N LYS A 357 21.96 11.48 34.17
CA LYS A 357 22.13 12.20 35.45
C LYS A 357 21.33 13.50 35.52
N HIS A 358 20.91 14.04 34.38
CA HIS A 358 20.01 15.18 34.37
C HIS A 358 18.66 14.78 34.98
N SER A 359 18.07 15.63 35.81
CA SER A 359 16.73 15.41 36.36
C SER A 359 15.94 16.71 36.22
N PRO A 360 14.99 16.81 35.28
CA PRO A 360 14.20 18.02 35.13
C PRO A 360 13.33 18.24 36.38
N GLU A 361 13.31 19.47 36.88
CA GLU A 361 12.41 19.87 37.96
C GLU A 361 11.01 20.07 37.41
N ALA A 362 10.02 19.39 38.01
CA ALA A 362 8.61 19.49 37.62
C ALA A 362 7.83 20.26 38.68
N PHE A 363 7.00 21.22 38.24
CA PHE A 363 6.14 22.01 39.12
C PHE A 363 4.67 21.61 38.95
N ASN A 364 3.91 21.67 40.04
CA ASN A 364 2.49 21.29 40.04
C ASN A 364 1.59 22.21 39.17
N SER A 365 2.03 23.43 38.88
CA SER A 365 1.36 24.33 37.94
C SER A 365 2.34 25.29 37.27
N TYR A 366 2.03 25.72 36.05
CA TYR A 366 2.84 26.69 35.30
C TYR A 366 3.04 28.00 36.08
N ASN A 367 1.98 28.44 36.79
CA ASN A 367 1.95 29.69 37.55
C ASN A 367 2.65 29.59 38.92
N ALA A 368 2.99 28.40 39.42
CA ALA A 368 3.72 28.23 40.68
C ALA A 368 5.19 28.65 40.60
N THR A 369 5.69 29.04 39.41
CA THR A 369 7.05 29.53 39.21
C THR A 369 7.12 31.05 39.46
N THR A 370 7.62 31.46 40.62
CA THR A 370 7.66 32.87 41.07
C THR A 370 8.82 33.70 40.49
N GLY A 371 9.57 33.20 39.50
CA GLY A 371 10.57 34.01 38.78
C GLY A 371 10.98 33.42 37.43
N SER A 372 11.29 34.25 36.44
CA SER A 372 11.83 33.77 35.15
C SER A 372 13.21 33.10 35.30
N ALA A 373 13.88 33.33 36.44
CA ALA A 373 15.17 32.74 36.79
C ALA A 373 15.11 31.21 36.97
N SER A 374 14.02 30.63 37.49
CA SER A 374 13.88 29.19 37.78
C SER A 374 13.31 28.35 36.63
N ARG A 375 12.98 28.97 35.49
CA ARG A 375 12.45 28.25 34.32
C ARG A 375 13.61 27.69 33.48
N THR A 376 13.72 26.37 33.40
CA THR A 376 14.59 25.69 32.44
C THR A 376 13.99 25.84 31.04
N THR A 377 14.73 26.46 30.12
CA THR A 377 14.30 26.50 28.73
C THR A 377 14.49 25.11 28.14
N VAL A 378 13.41 24.54 27.61
CA VAL A 378 13.43 23.25 26.94
C VAL A 378 13.27 23.49 25.46
N ARG A 379 14.15 22.91 24.64
CA ARG A 379 14.01 22.92 23.19
C ARG A 379 13.39 21.59 22.75
N LEU A 380 12.21 21.67 22.14
CA LEU A 380 11.57 20.53 21.50
C LEU A 380 12.11 20.40 20.08
N ILE A 381 12.88 19.34 19.84
CA ILE A 381 13.38 19.01 18.51
C ILE A 381 12.45 17.95 17.92
N CYS A 382 11.57 18.41 17.03
CA CYS A 382 10.75 17.53 16.22
C CYS A 382 11.46 17.30 14.89
N ARG A 383 11.99 16.10 14.65
CA ARG A 383 12.51 15.75 13.32
C ARG A 383 11.35 15.47 12.39
N SER A 384 10.79 16.51 11.77
CA SER A 384 9.65 16.38 10.87
C SER A 384 9.86 15.26 9.84
N GLY A 385 8.78 14.53 9.52
CA GLY A 385 8.78 13.52 8.44
C GLY A 385 9.09 14.08 7.04
N ILE A 386 9.35 15.40 6.93
CA ILE A 386 9.79 16.12 5.73
C ILE A 386 10.85 15.36 4.96
N GLY A 387 11.83 14.76 5.65
CA GLY A 387 12.91 14.02 4.98
C GLY A 387 12.40 12.87 4.11
N ASN A 388 11.40 12.10 4.58
CA ASN A 388 10.84 10.99 3.82
C ASN A 388 9.93 11.49 2.69
N GLU A 389 9.12 12.52 2.94
CA GLU A 389 8.25 13.11 1.91
C GLU A 389 9.06 13.78 0.79
N LYS A 390 10.15 14.47 1.14
CA LYS A 390 11.11 15.01 0.18
C LYS A 390 11.65 13.93 -0.75
N LYS A 391 12.04 12.78 -0.21
CA LYS A 391 12.58 11.67 -1.00
C LYS A 391 11.54 11.00 -1.89
N ARG A 392 10.30 10.87 -1.43
CA ARG A 392 9.17 10.43 -2.28
C ARG A 392 8.99 11.36 -3.47
N ILE A 393 9.03 12.66 -3.23
CA ILE A 393 8.92 13.68 -4.28
C ILE A 393 10.12 13.63 -5.22
N GLU A 394 11.34 13.45 -4.72
CA GLU A 394 12.52 13.22 -5.56
C GLU A 394 12.38 11.94 -6.42
N ALA A 395 11.70 10.90 -5.93
CA ALA A 395 11.40 9.70 -6.72
C ALA A 395 10.39 9.96 -7.84
N VAL A 396 9.36 10.78 -7.61
CA VAL A 396 8.42 11.22 -8.65
C VAL A 396 9.15 12.04 -9.71
N ASN A 397 9.96 13.02 -9.29
CA ASN A 397 10.72 13.88 -10.21
C ASN A 397 11.72 13.10 -11.09
N ARG A 398 12.21 11.94 -10.62
CA ARG A 398 13.09 11.06 -11.39
C ARG A 398 12.42 10.47 -12.64
N LEU A 399 11.09 10.37 -12.69
CA LEU A 399 10.37 9.92 -13.88
C LEU A 399 10.58 10.85 -15.08
N SER A 400 10.73 12.15 -14.81
CA SER A 400 10.99 13.17 -15.82
C SER A 400 12.49 13.34 -16.14
N SER A 401 13.37 12.56 -15.50
CA SER A 401 14.82 12.58 -15.75
C SER A 401 15.20 11.57 -16.82
N LEU A 402 16.12 11.97 -17.71
CA LEU A 402 16.76 11.06 -18.67
C LEU A 402 17.79 10.13 -18.03
N ASN A 403 18.19 10.38 -16.78
CA ASN A 403 19.17 9.56 -16.09
C ASN A 403 18.56 8.20 -15.74
N ILE A 404 19.25 7.12 -16.11
CA ILE A 404 18.85 5.76 -15.80
C ILE A 404 19.01 5.51 -14.30
N TRP A 405 17.93 5.09 -13.64
CA TRP A 405 17.99 4.63 -12.25
C TRP A 405 17.02 3.47 -12.03
N PRO A 406 17.47 2.35 -11.45
CA PRO A 406 18.75 2.14 -10.75
C PRO A 406 19.97 1.96 -11.69
N ALA A 407 21.17 2.28 -11.20
CA ALA A 407 22.41 2.24 -11.97
C ALA A 407 22.73 0.85 -12.59
N VAL A 408 22.28 -0.23 -11.96
CA VAL A 408 22.37 -1.60 -12.51
C VAL A 408 21.74 -1.73 -13.91
N MET A 409 20.78 -0.85 -14.23
CA MET A 409 20.11 -0.83 -15.53
C MET A 409 20.89 -0.07 -16.59
N GLU A 410 21.96 0.67 -16.26
CA GLU A 410 22.79 1.38 -17.24
C GLU A 410 23.42 0.44 -18.28
N HIS A 411 23.58 -0.84 -17.92
CA HIS A 411 24.10 -1.88 -18.81
C HIS A 411 23.01 -2.62 -19.60
N ASP A 412 21.73 -2.34 -19.37
CA ASP A 412 20.62 -2.94 -20.12
C ASP A 412 20.50 -2.27 -21.49
N MET A 413 20.54 -3.06 -22.56
CA MET A 413 20.48 -2.55 -23.93
C MET A 413 19.19 -1.79 -24.28
N PHE A 414 18.13 -1.94 -23.47
CA PHE A 414 16.85 -1.27 -23.65
C PHE A 414 16.57 -0.23 -22.56
N ALA A 415 17.55 0.14 -21.73
CA ALA A 415 17.36 1.00 -20.56
C ALA A 415 16.61 2.31 -20.89
N GLU A 416 17.08 3.07 -21.88
CA GLU A 416 16.45 4.34 -22.28
C GLU A 416 15.00 4.13 -22.74
N ARG A 417 14.75 3.13 -23.60
CA ARG A 417 13.41 2.82 -24.10
C ARG A 417 12.48 2.32 -22.98
N LYS A 418 13.00 1.50 -22.07
CA LYS A 418 12.26 1.02 -20.89
C LYS A 418 11.88 2.18 -19.99
N SER A 419 12.79 3.15 -19.78
CA SER A 419 12.52 4.35 -18.99
C SER A 419 11.40 5.20 -19.60
N LEU A 420 11.46 5.47 -20.91
CA LEU A 420 10.40 6.21 -21.62
C LEU A 420 9.06 5.45 -21.59
N ALA A 421 9.07 4.16 -21.93
CA ALA A 421 7.87 3.33 -21.91
C ALA A 421 7.23 3.26 -20.52
N PHE A 422 8.05 3.19 -19.47
CA PHE A 422 7.58 3.18 -18.09
C PHE A 422 6.92 4.51 -17.73
N ASN A 423 7.52 5.63 -18.12
CA ASN A 423 6.95 6.94 -17.90
C ASN A 423 5.55 7.05 -18.54
N ASP A 424 5.39 6.62 -19.79
CA ASP A 424 4.11 6.62 -20.53
C ASP A 424 3.06 5.68 -19.92
N ILE A 425 3.48 4.47 -19.54
CA ILE A 425 2.61 3.50 -18.84
C ILE A 425 2.07 4.11 -17.55
N LEU A 426 2.90 4.79 -16.78
CA LEU A 426 2.48 5.40 -15.51
C LEU A 426 1.59 6.65 -15.70
N VAL A 427 1.63 7.32 -16.85
CA VAL A 427 0.60 8.32 -17.21
C VAL A 427 -0.75 7.64 -17.47
N GLY A 428 -0.74 6.40 -17.94
CA GLY A 428 -1.94 5.60 -18.20
C GLY A 428 -2.50 5.74 -19.62
N GLN A 429 -1.70 6.26 -20.56
CA GLN A 429 -2.08 6.36 -21.97
C GLN A 429 -1.68 5.10 -22.77
N GLY A 430 -0.74 4.29 -22.27
CA GLY A 430 -0.18 3.17 -23.02
C GLY A 430 1.06 3.60 -23.79
N LEU A 431 1.41 2.91 -24.87
CA LEU A 431 2.69 3.04 -25.59
C LEU A 431 2.55 3.55 -27.02
N TRP A 432 1.42 4.16 -27.38
CA TRP A 432 1.15 4.57 -28.76
C TRP A 432 2.13 5.63 -29.26
N ASP A 433 2.42 6.65 -28.45
CA ASP A 433 3.31 7.74 -28.87
C ASP A 433 4.76 7.25 -29.04
N LEU A 434 5.23 6.41 -28.12
CA LEU A 434 6.53 5.73 -28.26
C LEU A 434 6.58 4.84 -29.51
N PHE A 435 5.51 4.11 -29.81
CA PHE A 435 5.42 3.27 -31.01
C PHE A 435 5.45 4.09 -32.31
N LYS A 436 4.74 5.23 -32.36
CA LYS A 436 4.80 6.15 -33.52
C LYS A 436 6.21 6.71 -33.74
N ALA A 437 6.91 7.04 -32.66
CA ALA A 437 8.28 7.57 -32.73
C ALA A 437 9.31 6.51 -33.14
N THR A 438 9.06 5.24 -32.81
CA THR A 438 9.96 4.11 -33.06
C THR A 438 9.19 2.94 -33.66
N SER A 439 8.91 3.05 -34.96
CA SER A 439 8.16 2.06 -35.73
C SER A 439 8.77 0.66 -35.58
N SER A 440 7.95 -0.32 -35.15
CA SER A 440 8.20 -1.77 -35.02
C SER A 440 8.84 -2.36 -33.74
N PHE A 441 9.23 -1.56 -32.74
CA PHE A 441 9.93 -2.15 -31.58
C PHE A 441 8.97 -2.69 -30.49
N ARG A 442 9.20 -3.94 -30.04
CA ARG A 442 8.48 -4.58 -28.92
C ARG A 442 9.45 -5.05 -27.84
N PHE A 443 9.04 -4.94 -26.58
CA PHE A 443 9.82 -5.50 -25.47
C PHE A 443 9.60 -7.02 -25.39
N PRO A 444 10.67 -7.83 -25.29
CA PRO A 444 10.52 -9.26 -25.08
C PRO A 444 9.84 -9.53 -23.73
N HIS A 445 9.08 -10.63 -23.65
CA HIS A 445 8.62 -11.12 -22.36
C HIS A 445 9.81 -11.55 -21.51
N PHE A 446 9.68 -11.35 -20.21
CA PHE A 446 10.65 -11.83 -19.24
C PHE A 446 10.16 -13.17 -18.67
N ASN A 447 10.99 -14.21 -18.82
CA ASN A 447 10.76 -15.50 -18.20
C ASN A 447 11.63 -15.65 -16.95
N LEU A 448 10.97 -15.77 -15.79
CA LEU A 448 11.64 -15.91 -14.50
C LEU A 448 12.52 -17.16 -14.39
N PHE A 449 12.20 -18.19 -15.18
CA PHE A 449 12.87 -19.49 -15.16
C PHE A 449 14.04 -19.58 -16.15
N ASP A 450 14.25 -18.57 -16.99
CA ASP A 450 15.38 -18.56 -17.93
C ASP A 450 16.71 -18.62 -17.16
N GLY A 451 17.56 -19.60 -17.54
CA GLY A 451 18.86 -19.85 -16.91
C GLY A 451 18.80 -20.61 -15.58
N VAL A 452 17.62 -21.00 -15.09
CA VAL A 452 17.47 -21.86 -13.89
C VAL A 452 17.54 -23.32 -14.31
N THR A 453 18.31 -24.14 -13.59
CA THR A 453 18.35 -25.59 -13.84
C THR A 453 17.05 -26.26 -13.41
N ASP A 454 16.69 -27.38 -14.05
CA ASP A 454 15.47 -28.13 -13.71
C ASP A 454 15.43 -28.51 -12.22
N GLN A 455 16.57 -28.92 -11.65
CA GLN A 455 16.64 -29.32 -10.23
C GLN A 455 16.34 -28.16 -9.28
N VAL A 456 16.87 -26.96 -9.57
CA VAL A 456 16.60 -25.76 -8.76
C VAL A 456 15.14 -25.33 -8.93
N ARG A 457 14.64 -25.31 -10.17
CA ARG A 457 13.24 -24.98 -10.46
C ARG A 457 12.32 -25.90 -9.69
N ASP A 458 12.49 -27.20 -9.82
CA ASP A 458 11.60 -28.20 -9.24
C ASP A 458 11.67 -28.16 -7.71
N ALA A 459 12.87 -28.01 -7.11
CA ALA A 459 13.02 -27.85 -5.67
C ALA A 459 12.28 -26.62 -5.12
N CYS A 460 12.26 -25.51 -5.85
CA CYS A 460 11.49 -24.32 -5.48
C CYS A 460 9.98 -24.51 -5.72
N ILE A 461 9.58 -25.02 -6.89
CA ILE A 461 8.17 -25.19 -7.27
C ILE A 461 7.47 -26.24 -6.39
N ASP A 462 8.19 -27.24 -5.88
CA ASP A 462 7.65 -28.22 -4.93
C ASP A 462 7.13 -27.57 -3.63
N HIS A 463 7.64 -26.39 -3.26
CA HIS A 463 7.16 -25.64 -2.10
C HIS A 463 5.92 -24.79 -2.40
N VAL A 464 5.57 -24.60 -3.67
CA VAL A 464 4.29 -24.00 -4.08
C VAL A 464 3.19 -25.01 -3.80
N PHE A 465 2.06 -24.52 -3.29
CA PHE A 465 0.88 -25.35 -3.07
C PHE A 465 0.46 -26.04 -4.38
N GLU A 466 0.10 -27.31 -4.29
CA GLU A 466 -0.09 -28.21 -5.44
C GLU A 466 -0.97 -27.61 -6.54
N ASP A 467 -2.05 -26.95 -6.14
CA ASP A 467 -3.03 -26.30 -7.03
C ASP A 467 -2.49 -25.13 -7.87
N ASP A 468 -1.36 -24.57 -7.46
CA ASP A 468 -0.76 -23.36 -8.04
C ASP A 468 0.53 -23.66 -8.83
N ARG A 469 1.11 -24.86 -8.72
CA ARG A 469 2.44 -25.19 -9.30
C ARG A 469 2.55 -24.91 -10.79
N ASP A 470 1.63 -25.45 -11.59
CA ASP A 470 1.63 -25.28 -13.05
C ASP A 470 1.32 -23.84 -13.46
N ARG A 471 0.38 -23.22 -12.75
CA ARG A 471 -0.07 -21.84 -13.02
C ARG A 471 1.03 -20.83 -12.72
N VAL A 472 1.81 -21.05 -11.67
CA VAL A 472 3.00 -20.25 -11.34
C VAL A 472 3.99 -20.32 -12.49
N GLN A 473 4.30 -21.51 -12.99
CA GLN A 473 5.20 -21.65 -14.14
C GLN A 473 4.65 -20.94 -15.40
N GLN A 474 3.35 -21.06 -15.67
CA GLN A 474 2.70 -20.42 -16.80
C GLN A 474 2.67 -18.89 -16.71
N TYR A 475 2.40 -18.33 -15.52
CA TYR A 475 2.34 -16.89 -15.32
C TYR A 475 3.72 -16.24 -15.30
N PHE A 476 4.65 -16.77 -14.49
CA PHE A 476 5.97 -16.16 -14.30
C PHE A 476 6.95 -16.39 -15.47
N SER A 477 6.57 -17.21 -16.47
CA SER A 477 7.33 -17.34 -17.72
C SER A 477 7.01 -16.26 -18.77
N LYS A 478 5.94 -15.47 -18.57
CA LYS A 478 5.46 -14.49 -19.56
C LYS A 478 5.22 -13.10 -18.95
N LEU A 479 6.16 -12.62 -18.14
CA LEU A 479 6.02 -11.32 -17.50
C LEU A 479 6.29 -10.17 -18.49
N HIS A 480 5.32 -9.29 -18.65
CA HIS A 480 5.46 -8.09 -19.46
C HIS A 480 6.27 -7.05 -18.68
N PHE A 481 7.31 -6.47 -19.29
CA PHE A 481 8.28 -5.60 -18.62
C PHE A 481 8.96 -6.25 -17.39
N GLY A 482 8.89 -7.58 -17.23
CA GLY A 482 9.33 -8.26 -16.02
C GLY A 482 8.45 -7.99 -14.79
N ILE A 483 7.24 -7.46 -14.97
CA ILE A 483 6.31 -7.12 -13.89
C ILE A 483 5.32 -8.26 -13.66
N GLY A 484 5.39 -8.88 -12.48
CA GLY A 484 4.43 -9.88 -11.99
C GLY A 484 3.60 -9.33 -10.84
N LEU A 485 2.28 -9.44 -10.92
CA LEU A 485 1.34 -9.00 -9.90
C LEU A 485 0.67 -10.22 -9.26
N VAL A 486 0.77 -10.33 -7.94
CA VAL A 486 0.10 -11.38 -7.16
C VAL A 486 -0.90 -10.75 -6.23
N SER A 487 -2.16 -11.17 -6.34
CA SER A 487 -3.22 -10.75 -5.45
C SER A 487 -3.93 -11.95 -4.84
N ALA A 488 -4.26 -11.89 -3.56
CA ALA A 488 -5.10 -12.90 -2.97
C ALA A 488 -5.80 -12.38 -1.72
N ALA A 489 -6.81 -13.11 -1.27
CA ALA A 489 -7.43 -12.85 0.02
C ALA A 489 -6.52 -13.33 1.19
N PRO A 490 -6.85 -12.99 2.44
CA PRO A 490 -6.03 -13.32 3.61
C PRO A 490 -5.99 -14.84 3.85
N GLY A 491 -4.82 -15.35 4.21
CA GLY A 491 -4.62 -16.78 4.47
C GLY A 491 -4.44 -17.64 3.21
N MET A 492 -4.40 -17.04 2.03
CA MET A 492 -4.19 -17.76 0.75
C MET A 492 -2.73 -17.87 0.32
N GLY A 493 -1.76 -17.62 1.21
CA GLY A 493 -0.34 -17.88 0.90
C GLY A 493 0.39 -16.82 0.05
N LYS A 494 -0.10 -15.57 -0.05
CA LYS A 494 0.56 -14.48 -0.82
C LYS A 494 2.07 -14.35 -0.54
N SER A 495 2.42 -14.08 0.71
CA SER A 495 3.82 -13.90 1.11
C SER A 495 4.60 -15.23 1.11
N HIS A 496 3.92 -16.39 1.13
CA HIS A 496 4.55 -17.71 0.94
C HIS A 496 5.03 -17.88 -0.50
N LEU A 497 4.16 -17.59 -1.47
CA LEU A 497 4.55 -17.56 -2.88
C LEU A 497 5.65 -16.52 -3.14
N ALA A 498 5.56 -15.33 -2.54
CA ALA A 498 6.59 -14.31 -2.65
C ALA A 498 7.96 -14.82 -2.17
N SER A 499 8.01 -15.49 -1.03
CA SER A 499 9.24 -16.09 -0.48
C SER A 499 9.83 -17.17 -1.39
N ILE A 500 9.01 -18.02 -2.00
CA ILE A 500 9.48 -19.02 -2.97
C ILE A 500 10.08 -18.35 -4.21
N ILE A 501 9.41 -17.32 -4.73
CA ILE A 501 9.88 -16.55 -5.87
C ILE A 501 11.20 -15.83 -5.53
N ILE A 502 11.34 -15.25 -4.33
CA ILE A 502 12.59 -14.64 -3.87
C ILE A 502 13.71 -15.68 -3.86
N THR A 503 13.47 -16.87 -3.31
CA THR A 503 14.46 -17.96 -3.29
C THR A 503 14.85 -18.37 -4.71
N LEU A 504 13.87 -18.59 -5.59
CA LEU A 504 14.10 -18.93 -7.00
C LEU A 504 14.96 -17.87 -7.70
N MET A 505 14.67 -16.58 -7.48
CA MET A 505 15.44 -15.48 -8.07
C MET A 505 16.86 -15.36 -7.50
N CYS A 506 17.06 -15.70 -6.22
CA CYS A 506 18.40 -15.76 -5.63
C CYS A 506 19.23 -16.88 -6.26
N LEU A 507 18.60 -18.01 -6.59
CA LEU A 507 19.24 -19.17 -7.22
C LEU A 507 19.30 -19.04 -8.76
N ASN A 508 18.61 -18.06 -9.36
CA ASN A 508 18.73 -17.75 -10.77
C ASN A 508 20.08 -17.04 -11.05
N PRO A 509 20.98 -17.61 -11.87
CA PRO A 509 22.30 -17.04 -12.16
C PRO A 509 22.28 -15.63 -12.75
N SER A 510 21.22 -15.28 -13.48
CA SER A 510 21.06 -13.96 -14.11
C SER A 510 20.69 -12.87 -13.09
N ILE A 511 20.02 -13.24 -11.99
CA ILE A 511 19.46 -12.29 -11.00
C ILE A 511 20.34 -12.24 -9.74
N GLN A 512 20.37 -13.30 -8.92
CA GLN A 512 21.15 -13.52 -7.68
C GLN A 512 20.98 -12.50 -6.53
N GLN A 513 20.89 -11.21 -6.83
CA GLN A 513 20.84 -10.11 -5.88
C GLN A 513 19.52 -9.35 -6.04
N LEU A 514 18.74 -9.29 -4.97
CA LEU A 514 17.39 -8.73 -4.94
C LEU A 514 17.22 -7.67 -3.88
N TYR A 515 16.31 -6.75 -4.17
CA TYR A 515 15.80 -5.82 -3.19
C TYR A 515 14.39 -6.19 -2.79
N VAL A 516 14.12 -6.32 -1.49
CA VAL A 516 12.77 -6.60 -0.97
C VAL A 516 12.31 -5.37 -0.20
N SER A 517 11.08 -4.91 -0.46
CA SER A 517 10.50 -3.84 0.34
C SER A 517 9.08 -4.14 0.76
N ALA A 518 8.75 -3.78 2.00
CA ALA A 518 7.40 -3.92 2.54
C ALA A 518 6.99 -2.65 3.28
N ALA A 519 5.68 -2.37 3.34
CA ALA A 519 5.15 -1.10 3.83
C ALA A 519 5.49 -0.78 5.30
N SER A 520 5.78 -1.80 6.12
CA SER A 520 6.08 -1.64 7.54
C SER A 520 7.25 -2.51 7.99
N ASN A 521 7.84 -2.19 9.15
CA ASN A 521 8.93 -3.00 9.70
C ASN A 521 8.47 -4.44 9.97
N GLY A 522 7.29 -4.62 10.59
CA GLY A 522 6.74 -5.96 10.84
C GLY A 522 6.46 -6.76 9.56
N ALA A 523 5.96 -6.12 8.49
CA ALA A 523 5.81 -6.79 7.21
C ALA A 523 7.18 -7.19 6.61
N THR A 524 8.19 -6.34 6.77
CA THR A 524 9.56 -6.60 6.29
C THR A 524 10.23 -7.73 7.07
N ASP A 525 10.02 -7.79 8.40
CA ASP A 525 10.51 -8.89 9.24
C ASP A 525 9.86 -10.21 8.81
N ASN A 526 8.51 -10.22 8.69
CA ASN A 526 7.73 -11.39 8.32
C ASN A 526 8.12 -11.99 6.95
N ILE A 527 8.33 -11.15 5.92
CA ILE A 527 8.70 -11.66 4.59
C ILE A 527 10.13 -12.22 4.59
N LEU A 528 11.06 -11.60 5.31
CA LEU A 528 12.44 -12.07 5.37
C LEU A 528 12.57 -13.38 6.14
N GLU A 529 11.91 -13.48 7.30
CA GLU A 529 11.86 -14.71 8.10
C GLU A 529 11.25 -15.86 7.31
N ARG A 530 10.10 -15.62 6.66
CA ARG A 530 9.46 -16.65 5.82
C ARG A 530 10.34 -17.07 4.65
N THR A 531 11.03 -16.12 4.02
CA THR A 531 11.96 -16.42 2.93
C THR A 531 13.09 -17.31 3.41
N ASN A 532 13.65 -17.03 4.59
CA ASN A 532 14.66 -17.89 5.17
C ASN A 532 14.15 -19.32 5.42
N ASN A 533 13.00 -19.44 6.07
CA ASN A 533 12.44 -20.75 6.45
C ASN A 533 12.11 -21.63 5.23
N ILE A 534 11.91 -21.03 4.06
CA ILE A 534 11.72 -21.74 2.79
C ILE A 534 13.08 -21.99 2.10
N ALA A 535 13.98 -21.01 2.09
CA ALA A 535 15.26 -21.11 1.41
C ALA A 535 16.20 -22.15 2.03
N GLU A 536 16.28 -22.22 3.36
CA GLU A 536 17.20 -23.12 4.06
C GLU A 536 16.97 -24.60 3.69
N PRO A 537 15.74 -25.17 3.80
CA PRO A 537 15.49 -26.55 3.39
C PRO A 537 15.78 -26.82 1.92
N ILE A 538 15.46 -25.88 1.03
CA ILE A 538 15.71 -26.00 -0.42
C ILE A 538 17.21 -26.07 -0.69
N VAL A 539 17.97 -25.12 -0.15
CA VAL A 539 19.41 -25.03 -0.38
C VAL A 539 20.13 -26.20 0.26
N ASP A 540 19.79 -26.58 1.48
CA ASP A 540 20.43 -27.71 2.17
C ASP A 540 20.21 -29.03 1.44
N LYS A 541 19.00 -29.25 0.89
CA LYS A 541 18.72 -30.41 0.02
C LYS A 541 19.59 -30.38 -1.24
N LEU A 542 19.63 -29.25 -1.94
CA LEU A 542 20.41 -29.11 -3.18
C LEU A 542 21.93 -29.29 -2.93
N ILE A 543 22.46 -28.79 -1.81
CA ILE A 543 23.86 -29.00 -1.41
C ILE A 543 24.10 -30.50 -1.14
N HIS A 544 23.21 -31.15 -0.40
CA HIS A 544 23.32 -32.58 -0.10
C HIS A 544 23.30 -33.45 -1.37
N ASP A 545 22.48 -33.07 -2.35
CA ASP A 545 22.38 -33.73 -3.66
C ASP A 545 23.55 -33.40 -4.61
N GLY A 546 24.54 -32.61 -4.15
CA GLY A 546 25.76 -32.29 -4.90
C GLY A 546 25.62 -31.16 -5.92
N HIS A 547 24.55 -30.36 -5.84
CA HIS A 547 24.36 -29.21 -6.72
C HIS A 547 25.16 -27.98 -6.23
N PRO A 548 25.73 -27.17 -7.14
CA PRO A 548 26.63 -26.06 -6.79
C PRO A 548 25.85 -24.80 -6.33
N VAL A 549 25.07 -24.91 -5.26
CA VAL A 549 24.35 -23.79 -4.64
C VAL A 549 24.97 -23.42 -3.29
N LYS A 550 24.66 -22.22 -2.79
CA LYS A 550 25.17 -21.69 -1.51
C LYS A 550 24.03 -21.16 -0.66
N ARG A 551 24.21 -21.18 0.67
CA ARG A 551 23.27 -20.59 1.63
C ARG A 551 23.14 -19.09 1.36
N LEU A 552 21.89 -18.63 1.34
CA LEU A 552 21.56 -17.26 0.95
C LEU A 552 21.88 -16.27 2.09
N MET A 553 22.50 -15.14 1.74
CA MET A 553 22.71 -14.02 2.64
C MET A 553 21.51 -13.06 2.59
N LEU A 554 20.64 -13.18 3.59
CA LEU A 554 19.42 -12.38 3.73
C LEU A 554 19.62 -11.29 4.81
N ILE A 555 19.61 -10.01 4.41
CA ILE A 555 19.81 -8.87 5.32
C ILE A 555 18.48 -8.19 5.63
N ARG A 556 18.17 -8.02 6.91
CA ARG A 556 17.14 -7.10 7.39
C ARG A 556 17.73 -5.71 7.59
N GLY A 557 17.29 -4.74 6.80
CA GLY A 557 17.81 -3.38 6.86
C GLY A 557 17.03 -2.46 7.81
N TYR A 558 17.72 -1.93 8.82
CA TYR A 558 17.24 -0.87 9.71
C TYR A 558 18.00 0.43 9.46
N ARG A 559 17.71 1.53 10.19
CA ARG A 559 18.43 2.79 9.97
C ARG A 559 19.95 2.60 10.13
N GLY A 560 20.74 3.11 9.18
CA GLY A 560 22.19 2.89 9.14
C GLY A 560 22.94 3.40 10.38
N ASP A 561 22.47 4.49 10.98
CA ASP A 561 23.00 5.01 12.26
C ASP A 561 22.75 4.03 13.43
N THR A 562 21.58 3.41 13.46
CA THR A 562 21.23 2.39 14.46
C THR A 562 22.09 1.13 14.28
N GLU A 563 22.26 0.67 13.04
CA GLU A 563 23.14 -0.46 12.70
C GLU A 563 24.58 -0.22 13.14
N LEU A 564 25.14 0.94 12.81
CA LEU A 564 26.51 1.31 13.16
C LEU A 564 26.72 1.35 14.67
N VAL A 565 25.81 2.03 15.40
CA VAL A 565 25.89 2.15 16.86
C VAL A 565 25.77 0.77 17.52
N ASN A 566 24.83 -0.07 17.08
CA ASN A 566 24.65 -1.40 17.64
C ASN A 566 25.83 -2.32 17.30
N CYS A 567 26.44 -2.20 16.13
CA CYS A 567 27.65 -2.95 15.78
C CYS A 567 28.83 -2.57 16.67
N LEU A 568 29.01 -1.28 16.99
CA LEU A 568 30.02 -0.84 17.96
C LEU A 568 29.72 -1.34 19.37
N LYS A 569 28.45 -1.35 19.81
CA LYS A 569 28.05 -1.93 21.10
C LYS A 569 28.37 -3.43 21.15
N ALA A 570 28.08 -4.16 20.09
CA ALA A 570 28.37 -5.59 19.99
C ALA A 570 29.88 -5.88 20.06
N LEU A 571 30.70 -5.13 19.32
CA LEU A 571 32.17 -5.23 19.37
C LEU A 571 32.75 -4.90 20.75
N LYS A 572 32.05 -4.09 21.55
CA LYS A 572 32.42 -3.76 22.93
C LYS A 572 31.90 -4.78 23.96
N GLY A 573 31.06 -5.74 23.55
CA GLY A 573 30.40 -6.68 24.47
C GLY A 573 29.31 -6.02 25.34
N ILE A 574 28.71 -4.91 24.87
CA ILE A 574 27.60 -4.23 25.57
C ILE A 574 26.27 -4.81 25.08
N SER A 575 25.34 -5.06 26.01
CA SER A 575 23.98 -5.48 25.67
C SER A 575 23.22 -4.43 24.86
N PHE A 576 22.36 -4.89 23.96
CA PHE A 576 21.46 -4.00 23.24
C PHE A 576 20.37 -3.46 24.19
N GLU A 577 19.85 -2.28 23.89
CA GLU A 577 18.75 -1.71 24.67
C GLU A 577 17.49 -2.56 24.44
N GLU A 578 16.81 -2.94 25.53
CA GLU A 578 15.50 -3.57 25.42
C GLU A 578 14.54 -2.60 24.71
N SER A 579 13.90 -3.08 23.64
CA SER A 579 12.84 -2.33 22.99
C SER A 579 11.69 -2.13 23.97
N GLY A 580 11.62 -0.93 24.56
CA GLY A 580 10.55 -0.58 25.48
C GLY A 580 9.17 -0.74 24.82
N ILE A 581 8.14 -0.92 25.65
CA ILE A 581 6.71 -1.10 25.26
C ILE A 581 6.21 0.00 24.28
N TRP A 582 6.92 1.12 24.20
CA TRP A 582 6.59 2.29 23.38
C TRP A 582 7.35 2.38 22.05
N ASN A 583 8.23 1.43 21.70
CA ASN A 583 8.89 1.41 20.40
C ASN A 583 8.02 0.64 19.38
N PRO A 584 7.38 1.33 18.41
CA PRO A 584 6.51 0.68 17.43
C PRO A 584 7.28 -0.17 16.41
N SER A 585 8.62 -0.16 16.41
CA SER A 585 9.44 -0.92 15.47
C SER A 585 10.80 -1.28 16.11
N PRO A 586 10.87 -2.36 16.90
CA PRO A 586 12.11 -2.81 17.52
C PRO A 586 13.15 -3.19 16.46
N TRP A 587 14.41 -2.90 16.75
CA TRP A 587 15.54 -3.43 16.00
C TRP A 587 15.82 -4.86 16.45
N HIS A 588 16.02 -5.78 15.51
CA HIS A 588 16.37 -7.17 15.80
C HIS A 588 17.82 -7.44 15.41
N PHE A 589 18.56 -8.14 16.28
CA PHE A 589 19.97 -8.41 16.06
C PHE A 589 20.18 -9.43 14.93
N GLU A 590 19.48 -10.56 14.96
CA GLU A 590 19.66 -11.61 13.95
C GLU A 590 19.34 -11.08 12.55
N ARG A 591 20.18 -11.40 11.56
CA ARG A 591 20.09 -10.95 10.16
C ARG A 591 20.18 -9.44 9.92
N SER A 592 20.40 -8.63 10.96
CA SER A 592 20.77 -7.22 10.79
C SER A 592 22.09 -7.07 10.04
N LEU A 593 22.35 -5.89 9.49
CA LEU A 593 23.65 -5.61 8.86
C LEU A 593 24.80 -5.73 9.87
N CYS A 594 24.57 -5.32 11.12
CA CYS A 594 25.46 -5.55 12.26
C CYS A 594 25.82 -7.05 12.42
N TRP A 595 24.83 -7.94 12.45
CA TRP A 595 25.05 -9.38 12.62
C TRP A 595 25.91 -9.98 11.49
N TRP A 596 25.59 -9.63 10.25
CA TRP A 596 26.38 -10.07 9.10
C TRP A 596 27.80 -9.49 9.08
N THR A 597 27.98 -8.26 9.56
CA THR A 597 29.30 -7.62 9.68
C THR A 597 30.16 -8.35 10.72
N LEU A 598 29.58 -8.73 11.86
CA LEU A 598 30.28 -9.53 12.86
C LEU A 598 30.67 -10.92 12.33
N ARG A 599 29.81 -11.55 11.51
CA ARG A 599 30.14 -12.83 10.85
C ARG A 599 31.29 -12.68 9.87
N ALA A 600 31.27 -11.64 9.03
CA ALA A 600 32.37 -11.34 8.10
C ALA A 600 33.70 -11.13 8.82
N LEU A 601 33.70 -10.47 9.98
CA LEU A 601 34.90 -10.26 10.81
C LEU A 601 35.40 -11.54 11.51
N GLY A 602 34.55 -12.57 11.63
CA GLY A 602 34.85 -13.79 12.39
C GLY A 602 34.75 -13.61 13.90
N SER A 603 33.79 -12.79 14.37
CA SER A 603 33.55 -12.62 15.80
C SER A 603 32.93 -13.86 16.43
N SER A 604 33.37 -14.21 17.64
CA SER A 604 32.79 -15.32 18.43
C SER A 604 31.38 -15.03 18.96
N ALA A 605 30.89 -13.80 18.85
CA ALA A 605 29.54 -13.40 19.27
C ALA A 605 28.43 -13.90 18.32
N VAL A 606 28.79 -14.43 17.15
CA VAL A 606 27.87 -14.91 16.10
C VAL A 606 28.36 -16.23 15.52
N PRO A 607 27.49 -17.05 14.89
CA PRO A 607 27.90 -18.29 14.26
C PRO A 607 28.98 -18.08 13.17
N PRO A 608 30.00 -18.96 13.08
CA PRO A 608 31.06 -18.82 12.09
C PRO A 608 30.51 -18.94 10.66
N LEU A 609 31.24 -18.36 9.70
CA LEU A 609 31.00 -18.60 8.28
C LEU A 609 31.68 -19.92 7.87
N THR A 610 31.13 -20.55 6.85
CA THR A 610 31.61 -21.78 6.23
C THR A 610 31.71 -21.60 4.71
N SER A 611 32.35 -22.55 4.03
CA SER A 611 32.40 -22.56 2.57
C SER A 611 31.04 -22.72 1.89
N ASP A 612 30.00 -23.11 2.63
CA ASP A 612 28.64 -23.30 2.12
C ASP A 612 27.79 -22.02 2.21
N ASP A 613 28.26 -21.01 2.95
CA ASP A 613 27.65 -19.67 2.95
C ASP A 613 27.89 -18.94 1.60
N CYS A 614 27.17 -17.84 1.39
CA CYS A 614 27.28 -17.00 0.20
C CYS A 614 28.74 -16.75 -0.20
N THR A 615 29.11 -17.10 -1.44
CA THR A 615 30.48 -17.04 -1.96
C THR A 615 31.12 -15.68 -1.75
N GLN A 616 30.41 -14.60 -2.07
CA GLN A 616 30.94 -13.24 -1.95
C GLN A 616 31.27 -12.87 -0.50
N LEU A 617 30.44 -13.31 0.46
CA LEU A 617 30.67 -13.06 1.88
C LEU A 617 31.80 -13.94 2.42
N TRP A 618 31.85 -15.21 1.99
CA TRP A 618 32.94 -16.12 2.35
C TRP A 618 34.28 -15.61 1.86
N ASP A 619 34.37 -15.15 0.61
CA ASP A 619 35.59 -14.56 0.05
C ASP A 619 36.02 -13.32 0.83
N LEU A 620 35.07 -12.45 1.20
CA LEU A 620 35.34 -11.29 2.05
C LEU A 620 35.89 -11.72 3.42
N HIS A 621 35.27 -12.73 4.04
CA HIS A 621 35.72 -13.28 5.32
C HIS A 621 37.15 -13.84 5.24
N GLN A 622 37.48 -14.59 4.18
CA GLN A 622 38.82 -15.13 3.97
C GLN A 622 39.86 -14.01 3.79
N ARG A 623 39.55 -12.98 2.98
CA ARG A 623 40.42 -11.82 2.79
C ARG A 623 40.66 -11.04 4.08
N LEU A 624 39.63 -10.85 4.90
CA LEU A 624 39.76 -10.23 6.22
C LEU A 624 40.55 -11.12 7.19
N GLY A 625 40.38 -12.43 7.12
CA GLY A 625 41.11 -13.40 7.92
C GLY A 625 42.61 -13.43 7.65
N ALA A 626 43.01 -13.24 6.39
CA ALA A 626 44.42 -13.15 5.99
C ALA A 626 45.19 -12.00 6.67
N LEU A 627 44.48 -10.98 7.18
CA LEU A 627 45.08 -9.86 7.92
C LEU A 627 45.62 -10.25 9.31
N VAL A 628 45.27 -11.44 9.80
CA VAL A 628 45.70 -11.95 11.11
C VAL A 628 47.02 -12.72 11.03
N SER A 629 47.37 -13.26 9.86
CA SER A 629 48.56 -14.10 9.67
C SER A 629 49.81 -13.26 9.46
N THR A 630 50.82 -13.41 10.33
CA THR A 630 52.05 -12.61 10.31
C THR A 630 53.23 -13.23 9.55
N GLU A 631 53.20 -14.47 9.05
CA GLU A 631 54.42 -15.10 8.49
C GLU A 631 54.19 -16.00 7.25
N ASP A 632 55.01 -15.76 6.22
CA ASP A 632 55.59 -16.65 5.20
C ASP A 632 54.81 -17.37 4.09
N GLN A 633 53.50 -17.15 3.91
CA GLN A 633 52.84 -17.47 2.62
C GLN A 633 51.94 -16.33 2.15
N ALA A 634 52.55 -15.23 1.73
CA ALA A 634 51.83 -14.09 1.18
C ALA A 634 51.23 -14.43 -0.19
N SER A 635 49.98 -14.90 -0.19
CA SER A 635 49.04 -14.47 -1.23
C SER A 635 49.05 -12.95 -1.26
N PRO A 636 48.87 -12.26 -2.41
CA PRO A 636 48.96 -10.82 -2.46
C PRO A 636 47.92 -10.22 -1.49
N ILE A 637 48.37 -9.70 -0.34
CA ILE A 637 47.47 -9.00 0.57
C ILE A 637 46.99 -7.78 -0.20
N ASP A 638 45.70 -7.79 -0.53
CA ASP A 638 45.06 -6.69 -1.23
C ASP A 638 45.15 -5.44 -0.34
N ARG A 639 45.99 -4.48 -0.75
CA ARG A 639 46.35 -3.28 0.03
C ARG A 639 45.11 -2.51 0.48
N ASP A 640 44.00 -2.66 -0.22
CA ASP A 640 42.74 -1.98 0.06
C ASP A 640 42.07 -2.43 1.37
N TYR A 641 42.42 -3.61 1.89
CA TYR A 641 41.84 -4.19 3.11
C TYR A 641 42.67 -3.97 4.37
N LEU A 642 43.92 -3.51 4.25
CA LEU A 642 44.82 -3.24 5.40
C LEU A 642 44.22 -2.23 6.41
N LYS A 643 43.32 -1.37 5.95
CA LYS A 643 42.59 -0.43 6.83
C LYS A 643 41.67 -1.12 7.85
N PHE A 644 41.30 -2.38 7.63
CA PHE A 644 40.39 -3.13 8.50
C PHE A 644 41.12 -4.01 9.53
N THR A 645 42.46 -4.11 9.48
CA THR A 645 43.26 -5.00 10.33
C THR A 645 42.92 -4.87 11.82
N HIS A 646 42.86 -3.64 12.35
CA HIS A 646 42.51 -3.42 13.76
C HIS A 646 41.08 -3.81 14.11
N LEU A 647 40.14 -3.65 13.18
CA LEU A 647 38.75 -4.08 13.36
C LEU A 647 38.65 -5.60 13.45
N VAL A 648 39.39 -6.32 12.59
CA VAL A 648 39.47 -7.78 12.60
C VAL A 648 40.09 -8.28 13.90
N HIS A 649 41.21 -7.68 14.34
CA HIS A 649 41.81 -8.03 15.64
C HIS A 649 40.84 -7.81 16.80
N LEU A 650 40.11 -6.69 16.82
CA LEU A 650 39.12 -6.42 17.87
C LEU A 650 38.01 -7.47 17.88
N ALA A 651 37.41 -7.73 16.72
CA ALA A 651 36.29 -8.66 16.59
C ALA A 651 36.65 -10.11 16.96
N ARG A 652 37.90 -10.53 16.69
CA ARG A 652 38.45 -11.84 17.05
C ARG A 652 39.03 -11.92 18.46
N GLY A 653 38.98 -10.83 19.24
CA GLY A 653 39.48 -10.79 20.62
C GLY A 653 41.01 -10.74 20.75
N LEU A 654 41.73 -10.36 19.69
CA LEU A 654 43.20 -10.23 19.69
C LEU A 654 43.68 -8.90 20.28
N ILE A 655 42.82 -7.88 20.28
CA ILE A 655 43.04 -6.60 20.98
C ILE A 655 41.79 -6.22 21.77
N THR A 656 41.98 -5.42 22.81
CA THR A 656 40.88 -4.88 23.61
C THR A 656 40.24 -3.65 22.94
N PHE A 657 39.00 -3.33 23.34
CA PHE A 657 38.33 -2.12 22.85
C PHE A 657 39.10 -0.84 23.21
N GLY A 658 39.77 -0.80 24.37
CA GLY A 658 40.59 0.34 24.78
C GLY A 658 41.80 0.57 23.87
N GLU A 659 42.50 -0.51 23.50
CA GLU A 659 43.62 -0.47 22.54
C GLU A 659 43.18 -0.07 21.15
N TYR A 660 41.97 -0.47 20.74
CA TYR A 660 41.38 -0.04 19.49
C TYR A 660 41.14 1.48 19.47
N THR A 661 40.50 2.02 20.52
CA THR A 661 40.18 3.46 20.61
C THR A 661 41.37 4.38 20.82
N ASN A 662 42.46 3.90 21.40
CA ASN A 662 43.65 4.72 21.66
C ASN A 662 44.46 5.05 20.40
N ARG A 663 44.19 4.36 19.27
CA ARG A 663 45.00 4.45 18.05
C ARG A 663 44.47 5.45 17.02
N GLN A 664 43.17 5.75 17.01
CA GLN A 664 42.55 6.68 16.06
C GLN A 664 41.39 7.44 16.70
N THR A 665 40.88 8.45 16.01
CA THR A 665 39.70 9.19 16.45
C THR A 665 38.44 8.30 16.36
N SER A 666 37.45 8.56 17.23
CA SER A 666 36.14 7.88 17.19
C SER A 666 35.49 7.94 15.80
N GLU A 667 35.61 9.08 15.12
CA GLU A 667 35.11 9.28 13.76
C GLU A 667 35.82 8.41 12.72
N ALA A 668 37.16 8.26 12.81
CA ALA A 668 37.91 7.39 11.93
C ALA A 668 37.49 5.91 12.08
N HIS A 669 37.22 5.47 13.32
CA HIS A 669 36.69 4.13 13.58
C HIS A 669 35.29 3.91 13.02
N GLN A 670 34.39 4.90 13.17
CA GLN A 670 33.05 4.85 12.60
C GLN A 670 33.09 4.79 11.07
N ASN A 671 33.93 5.61 10.44
CA ASN A 671 34.12 5.62 8.99
C ASN A 671 34.68 4.29 8.48
N THR A 672 35.63 3.70 9.20
CA THR A 672 36.21 2.40 8.85
C THR A 672 35.16 1.29 8.95
N LEU A 673 34.38 1.25 10.02
CA LEU A 673 33.30 0.28 10.18
C LEU A 673 32.20 0.49 9.11
N THR A 674 31.83 1.73 8.81
CA THR A 674 30.84 2.05 7.77
C THR A 674 31.28 1.53 6.40
N ARG A 675 32.55 1.76 6.03
CA ARG A 675 33.13 1.22 4.79
C ARG A 675 33.14 -0.31 4.76
N LEU A 676 33.35 -0.97 5.90
CA LEU A 676 33.24 -2.42 5.97
C LEU A 676 31.78 -2.87 5.78
N MET A 677 30.83 -2.20 6.42
CA MET A 677 29.40 -2.49 6.27
C MET A 677 28.94 -2.33 4.81
N ASP A 678 29.49 -1.35 4.06
CA ASP A 678 29.26 -1.18 2.61
C ASP A 678 29.79 -2.37 1.79
N LEU A 679 30.92 -2.96 2.18
CA LEU A 679 31.44 -4.18 1.55
C LEU A 679 30.56 -5.39 1.88
N VAL A 680 30.17 -5.53 3.16
CA VAL A 680 29.34 -6.66 3.64
C VAL A 680 27.97 -6.65 2.98
N ILE A 681 27.28 -5.50 2.92
CA ILE A 681 25.97 -5.42 2.26
C ILE A 681 26.07 -5.73 0.77
N SER A 682 27.19 -5.39 0.12
CA SER A 682 27.40 -5.68 -1.30
C SER A 682 27.47 -7.18 -1.61
N CYS A 683 27.73 -8.03 -0.61
CA CYS A 683 27.74 -9.49 -0.72
C CYS A 683 26.35 -10.13 -0.62
N ALA A 684 25.31 -9.36 -0.30
CA ALA A 684 23.99 -9.91 0.02
C ALA A 684 23.27 -10.47 -1.22
N ASN A 685 22.52 -11.56 -1.02
CA ASN A 685 21.53 -12.04 -1.99
C ASN A 685 20.24 -11.24 -1.88
N VAL A 686 19.83 -10.89 -0.65
CA VAL A 686 18.62 -10.10 -0.41
C VAL A 686 18.88 -9.03 0.62
N VAL A 687 18.42 -7.80 0.33
CA VAL A 687 18.30 -6.72 1.30
C VAL A 687 16.82 -6.35 1.44
N ALA A 688 16.27 -6.48 2.65
CA ALA A 688 14.87 -6.22 2.95
C ALA A 688 14.67 -5.01 3.87
N THR A 689 13.97 -3.99 3.38
CA THR A 689 13.77 -2.69 4.07
C THR A 689 12.35 -2.15 3.91
N THR A 690 11.96 -1.24 4.80
CA THR A 690 10.83 -0.35 4.50
C THR A 690 11.24 0.67 3.43
N PRO A 691 10.31 1.23 2.63
CA PRO A 691 10.64 2.23 1.61
C PRO A 691 11.49 3.38 2.17
N ALA A 692 11.11 3.91 3.34
CA ALA A 692 11.86 4.97 4.01
C ALA A 692 13.33 4.58 4.27
N ALA A 693 13.60 3.36 4.74
CA ALA A 693 14.97 2.88 4.94
C ALA A 693 15.72 2.67 3.61
N SER A 694 15.03 2.25 2.55
CA SER A 694 15.63 2.02 1.22
C SER A 694 16.28 3.24 0.60
N SER A 695 15.80 4.42 0.97
CA SER A 695 16.30 5.71 0.49
C SER A 695 17.53 6.24 1.24
N ASN A 696 18.12 5.43 2.13
CA ASN A 696 19.30 5.81 2.91
C ASN A 696 20.44 4.83 2.62
N ASN A 697 21.67 5.35 2.68
CA ASN A 697 22.84 4.48 2.70
C ASN A 697 22.86 3.66 4.01
N PRO A 698 23.34 2.40 3.95
CA PRO A 698 23.99 1.77 2.78
C PRO A 698 23.02 1.10 1.79
N TYR A 699 21.73 1.01 2.12
CA TYR A 699 20.77 0.26 1.32
C TYR A 699 20.45 0.90 -0.04
N LEU A 700 20.48 2.23 -0.14
CA LEU A 700 20.31 2.94 -1.40
C LEU A 700 21.40 2.54 -2.41
N ALA A 701 22.65 2.47 -1.96
CA ALA A 701 23.78 2.06 -2.80
C ALA A 701 23.62 0.62 -3.30
N PHE A 702 23.25 -0.32 -2.43
CA PHE A 702 22.95 -1.70 -2.81
C PHE A 702 21.78 -1.78 -3.80
N ASN A 703 20.69 -1.06 -3.52
CA ASN A 703 19.52 -1.03 -4.38
C ASN A 703 19.85 -0.51 -5.79
N SER A 704 20.71 0.51 -5.88
CA SER A 704 21.09 1.13 -7.13
C SER A 704 22.09 0.30 -7.93
N THR A 705 23.10 -0.29 -7.27
CA THR A 705 24.28 -0.85 -7.96
C THR A 705 24.34 -2.38 -7.99
N LYS A 706 23.57 -3.08 -7.14
CA LYS A 706 23.65 -4.54 -6.98
C LYS A 706 22.34 -5.25 -7.29
N ALA A 707 21.23 -4.77 -6.76
CA ALA A 707 19.95 -5.46 -6.89
C ALA A 707 19.49 -5.51 -8.36
N LYS A 708 19.35 -6.70 -8.95
CA LYS A 708 18.88 -6.86 -10.33
C LYS A 708 17.37 -7.00 -10.44
N ALA A 709 16.69 -7.22 -9.32
CA ALA A 709 15.23 -7.33 -9.26
C ALA A 709 14.67 -6.80 -7.93
N VAL A 710 13.37 -6.53 -7.91
CA VAL A 710 12.65 -6.03 -6.72
C VAL A 710 11.43 -6.88 -6.40
N VAL A 711 11.20 -7.13 -5.11
CA VAL A 711 9.95 -7.74 -4.63
C VAL A 711 9.29 -6.81 -3.61
N PHE A 712 8.01 -6.53 -3.80
CA PHE A 712 7.20 -5.76 -2.88
C PHE A 712 6.19 -6.67 -2.17
N ASP A 713 6.23 -6.74 -0.85
CA ASP A 713 5.20 -7.42 -0.05
C ASP A 713 4.28 -6.40 0.64
N GLU A 714 3.03 -6.79 0.87
CA GLU A 714 1.96 -5.91 1.38
C GLU A 714 1.81 -4.61 0.56
N ALA A 715 2.09 -4.67 -0.75
CA ALA A 715 2.14 -3.51 -1.65
C ALA A 715 0.79 -2.79 -1.82
N GLY A 716 -0.31 -3.40 -1.38
CA GLY A 716 -1.64 -2.77 -1.26
C GLY A 716 -1.68 -1.59 -0.26
N THR A 717 -0.69 -1.50 0.63
CA THR A 717 -0.55 -0.44 1.63
C THR A 717 0.56 0.58 1.31
N MET A 718 1.26 0.41 0.19
CA MET A 718 2.36 1.30 -0.22
C MET A 718 1.88 2.43 -1.13
N PHE A 719 2.33 3.66 -0.89
CA PHE A 719 2.09 4.76 -1.81
C PHE A 719 2.76 4.50 -3.15
N ARG A 720 2.22 5.05 -4.24
CA ARG A 720 2.87 5.01 -5.56
C ARG A 720 4.28 5.59 -5.51
N ALA A 721 4.48 6.66 -4.75
CA ALA A 721 5.81 7.26 -4.56
C ALA A 721 6.76 6.36 -3.74
N ASP A 722 6.27 5.51 -2.82
CA ASP A 722 7.11 4.52 -2.14
C ASP A 722 7.61 3.44 -3.11
N GLY A 723 6.75 3.01 -4.04
CA GLY A 723 7.13 2.10 -5.10
C GLY A 723 8.22 2.68 -6.00
N LEU A 724 8.03 3.92 -6.48
CA LEU A 724 9.03 4.65 -7.28
C LEU A 724 10.35 4.86 -6.55
N LEU A 725 10.30 5.14 -5.25
CA LEU A 725 11.47 5.34 -4.40
C LEU A 725 12.40 4.12 -4.39
N VAL A 726 11.84 2.91 -4.43
CA VAL A 726 12.58 1.64 -4.40
C VAL A 726 12.84 1.10 -5.81
N PHE A 727 11.84 1.16 -6.69
CA PHE A 727 11.89 0.54 -8.01
C PHE A 727 12.71 1.35 -9.02
N GLY A 728 12.42 2.64 -9.11
CA GLY A 728 13.08 3.59 -10.00
C GLY A 728 12.29 4.00 -11.22
N ASN A 729 12.97 4.68 -12.14
CA ASN A 729 12.40 5.14 -13.41
C ASN A 729 12.66 4.15 -14.55
N THR A 730 13.63 3.23 -14.38
CA THR A 730 14.00 2.25 -15.40
C THR A 730 13.62 0.84 -14.95
N PRO A 731 12.62 0.20 -15.59
CA PRO A 731 12.15 -1.13 -15.21
C PRO A 731 13.21 -2.23 -15.19
N ARG A 732 13.34 -2.88 -14.04
CA ARG A 732 13.95 -4.20 -13.84
C ARG A 732 12.88 -5.21 -13.41
N PRO A 733 13.13 -6.53 -13.41
CA PRO A 733 12.13 -7.49 -12.94
C PRO A 733 11.56 -7.13 -11.57
N MET A 734 10.22 -7.16 -11.46
CA MET A 734 9.47 -6.73 -10.29
C MET A 734 8.35 -7.71 -9.97
N ILE A 735 8.26 -8.13 -8.72
CA ILE A 735 7.14 -8.94 -8.21
C ILE A 735 6.41 -8.13 -7.15
N VAL A 736 5.12 -7.87 -7.35
CA VAL A 736 4.30 -7.06 -6.44
C VAL A 736 3.22 -7.93 -5.84
N VAL A 737 3.23 -8.05 -4.52
CA VAL A 737 2.34 -8.94 -3.77
C VAL A 737 1.51 -8.13 -2.78
N GLY A 738 0.20 -8.39 -2.73
CA GLY A 738 -0.68 -7.73 -1.77
C GLY A 738 -2.15 -8.03 -1.97
N ASP A 739 -3.00 -7.26 -1.29
CA ASP A 739 -4.45 -7.37 -1.40
C ASP A 739 -5.08 -5.98 -1.55
N PRO A 740 -5.59 -5.61 -2.74
CA PRO A 740 -6.17 -4.29 -2.96
C PRO A 740 -7.48 -4.07 -2.19
N LYS A 741 -8.08 -5.13 -1.62
CA LYS A 741 -9.30 -5.07 -0.81
C LYS A 741 -9.02 -4.97 0.70
N GLN A 742 -7.75 -5.04 1.11
CA GLN A 742 -7.31 -4.71 2.47
C GLN A 742 -6.89 -3.23 2.56
N LEU A 743 -6.16 -2.87 3.62
CA LEU A 743 -5.81 -1.47 3.94
C LEU A 743 -5.15 -0.78 2.75
N ALA A 744 -5.51 0.49 2.56
CA ALA A 744 -4.88 1.40 1.60
C ALA A 744 -3.65 2.06 2.24
N PRO A 745 -2.81 2.74 1.45
CA PRO A 745 -1.86 3.69 2.01
C PRO A 745 -2.61 4.73 2.86
N VAL A 746 -2.10 4.99 4.06
CA VAL A 746 -2.75 5.89 5.02
C VAL A 746 -2.11 7.27 4.95
N LEU A 747 -2.83 8.22 4.37
CA LEU A 747 -2.47 9.64 4.46
C LEU A 747 -2.99 10.21 5.78
N ALA A 748 -2.12 10.78 6.60
CA ALA A 748 -2.44 11.21 7.97
C ALA A 748 -3.61 12.21 8.04
N THR A 749 -3.78 13.08 7.02
CA THR A 749 -4.89 14.05 6.96
C THR A 749 -6.23 13.46 6.49
N ALA A 750 -6.24 12.29 5.82
CA ALA A 750 -7.47 11.65 5.36
C ALA A 750 -8.42 11.30 6.52
N ILE A 751 -7.83 10.97 7.68
CA ILE A 751 -8.55 10.55 8.89
C ILE A 751 -9.24 11.75 9.58
N GLU A 752 -8.77 12.99 9.38
CA GLU A 752 -9.35 14.19 10.02
C GLU A 752 -10.65 14.66 9.35
N ARG A 753 -10.83 14.48 8.03
CA ARG A 753 -12.01 15.00 7.31
C ARG A 753 -13.27 14.16 7.47
N LEU A 754 -13.15 12.90 7.89
CA LEU A 754 -14.32 12.02 7.90
C LEU A 754 -15.37 12.39 8.97
N HIS A 755 -15.03 13.11 10.05
CA HIS A 755 -15.95 13.20 11.21
C HIS A 755 -15.75 14.41 12.17
N VAL A 756 -15.45 15.63 11.71
CA VAL A 756 -15.57 16.81 12.60
C VAL A 756 -16.87 17.54 12.28
N PRO A 757 -17.95 17.37 13.08
CA PRO A 757 -19.06 18.30 13.03
C PRO A 757 -18.55 19.68 13.45
N HIS A 758 -18.88 20.70 12.67
CA HIS A 758 -18.57 22.10 12.97
C HIS A 758 -19.17 22.51 14.33
N ARG A 759 -18.45 22.33 15.43
CA ARG A 759 -18.69 23.13 16.63
C ARG A 759 -17.88 24.42 16.49
N LYS A 760 -18.57 25.49 16.08
CA LYS A 760 -18.06 26.85 16.20
C LYS A 760 -17.65 27.08 17.67
N PRO A 761 -16.40 27.49 17.96
CA PRO A 761 -16.06 27.99 19.28
C PRO A 761 -16.88 29.24 19.57
N HIS A 762 -17.48 29.34 20.76
CA HIS A 762 -18.36 30.46 21.15
C HIS A 762 -17.69 31.85 21.21
N TYR A 763 -16.40 31.96 20.89
CA TYR A 763 -15.62 33.20 20.99
C TYR A 763 -15.22 33.83 19.64
N LEU A 764 -15.66 33.30 18.50
CA LEU A 764 -15.39 33.87 17.18
C LEU A 764 -16.60 34.63 16.62
N ASN A 765 -16.77 35.88 17.06
CA ASN A 765 -17.58 36.90 16.38
C ASN A 765 -16.66 37.79 15.51
N ARG A 766 -15.99 37.22 14.49
CA ARG A 766 -15.31 38.01 13.46
C ARG A 766 -15.86 37.66 12.08
N ARG A 767 -16.32 38.70 11.38
CA ARG A 767 -17.00 38.71 10.07
C ARG A 767 -16.04 38.45 8.90
N ASP A 768 -15.31 37.33 8.89
CA ASP A 768 -14.59 36.86 7.69
C ASP A 768 -15.07 35.44 7.33
N ASP A 769 -16.30 35.38 6.83
CA ASP A 769 -17.14 34.19 6.62
C ASP A 769 -16.87 33.43 5.29
N LYS A 770 -15.62 33.23 4.84
CA LYS A 770 -15.40 32.55 3.52
C LYS A 770 -14.44 31.34 3.45
N ASP A 771 -13.66 31.01 4.47
CA ASP A 771 -12.53 30.08 4.26
C ASP A 771 -12.52 28.77 5.07
N ASP A 772 -13.56 28.46 5.83
CA ASP A 772 -13.54 27.34 6.81
C ASP A 772 -14.07 25.98 6.28
N GLY A 773 -14.19 25.78 4.96
CA GLY A 773 -14.82 24.59 4.35
C GLY A 773 -13.92 23.65 3.54
N TRP A 774 -12.69 24.05 3.20
CA TRP A 774 -11.87 23.30 2.24
C TRP A 774 -11.00 22.21 2.88
N PRO A 775 -10.72 21.10 2.17
CA PRO A 775 -9.72 20.12 2.61
C PRO A 775 -8.36 20.77 2.91
N THR A 776 -7.68 20.27 3.95
CA THR A 776 -6.23 20.47 4.10
C THR A 776 -5.46 19.91 2.91
N ASN A 777 -5.89 18.76 2.39
CA ASN A 777 -5.27 18.12 1.23
C ASN A 777 -6.32 17.83 0.15
N ARG A 778 -6.18 18.49 -1.00
CA ARG A 778 -7.12 18.33 -2.13
C ARG A 778 -6.95 16.98 -2.83
N PHE A 779 -5.80 16.33 -2.67
CA PHE A 779 -5.39 15.10 -3.34
C PHE A 779 -5.54 13.84 -2.48
N THR A 780 -6.25 13.91 -1.34
CA THR A 780 -6.43 12.75 -0.46
C THR A 780 -6.99 11.50 -1.16
N ALA A 781 -7.76 11.63 -2.24
CA ALA A 781 -8.23 10.47 -3.02
C ALA A 781 -7.10 9.72 -3.73
N GLU A 782 -6.06 10.42 -4.17
CA GLU A 782 -4.91 9.84 -4.87
C GLU A 782 -4.10 8.89 -3.96
N ALA A 783 -4.16 9.10 -2.65
CA ALA A 783 -3.50 8.26 -1.65
C ALA A 783 -4.10 6.86 -1.52
N GLU A 784 -5.39 6.68 -1.87
CA GLU A 784 -6.07 5.39 -1.74
C GLU A 784 -5.63 4.37 -2.83
N ILE A 785 -4.97 4.86 -3.88
CA ILE A 785 -4.40 4.05 -4.95
C ILE A 785 -2.99 3.63 -4.56
N SER A 786 -2.87 2.36 -4.18
CA SER A 786 -1.59 1.76 -3.82
C SER A 786 -0.69 1.50 -5.03
N TRP A 787 0.59 1.21 -4.79
CA TRP A 787 1.52 0.73 -5.81
C TRP A 787 0.97 -0.49 -6.57
N LEU A 788 0.42 -1.48 -5.85
CA LEU A 788 -0.20 -2.66 -6.48
C LEU A 788 -1.44 -2.28 -7.30
N SER A 789 -2.36 -1.52 -6.71
CA SER A 789 -3.60 -1.11 -7.36
C SER A 789 -3.34 -0.34 -8.66
N TRP A 790 -2.29 0.48 -8.69
CA TRP A 790 -1.95 1.27 -9.88
C TRP A 790 -1.74 0.39 -11.10
N PHE A 791 -0.88 -0.64 -11.03
CA PHE A 791 -0.64 -1.54 -12.17
C PHE A 791 -1.86 -2.40 -12.52
N ILE A 792 -2.67 -2.79 -11.53
CA ILE A 792 -3.95 -3.48 -11.76
C ILE A 792 -4.87 -2.60 -12.63
N HIS A 793 -5.01 -1.32 -12.28
CA HIS A 793 -5.85 -0.38 -13.02
C HIS A 793 -5.25 0.04 -14.37
N LEU A 794 -3.92 0.00 -14.52
CA LEU A 794 -3.23 0.17 -15.80
C LEU A 794 -3.41 -1.04 -16.74
N GLY A 795 -4.05 -2.11 -16.26
CA GLY A 795 -4.47 -3.23 -17.09
C GLY A 795 -3.47 -4.38 -17.16
N PHE A 796 -2.50 -4.45 -16.25
CA PHE A 796 -1.58 -5.59 -16.13
C PHE A 796 -2.31 -6.84 -15.62
N PRO A 797 -1.91 -8.05 -16.07
CA PRO A 797 -2.53 -9.29 -15.62
C PRO A 797 -2.15 -9.59 -14.17
N VAL A 798 -3.10 -10.13 -13.41
CA VAL A 798 -2.94 -10.45 -11.99
C VAL A 798 -3.06 -11.95 -11.77
N PHE A 799 -2.10 -12.53 -11.05
CA PHE A 799 -2.14 -13.89 -10.57
C PHE A 799 -2.92 -13.98 -9.25
N HIS A 800 -4.04 -14.70 -9.23
CA HIS A 800 -4.83 -14.89 -8.01
C HIS A 800 -4.58 -16.22 -7.32
N LEU A 801 -4.30 -16.19 -6.03
CA LEU A 801 -4.37 -17.40 -5.21
C LEU A 801 -5.82 -17.62 -4.78
N HIS A 802 -6.29 -18.86 -4.86
CA HIS A 802 -7.69 -19.23 -4.62
C HIS A 802 -7.91 -20.16 -3.43
N THR A 803 -6.84 -20.77 -2.91
CA THR A 803 -6.91 -21.77 -1.84
C THR A 803 -6.67 -21.13 -0.47
N GLN A 804 -7.56 -21.37 0.48
CA GLN A 804 -7.41 -20.94 1.87
C GLN A 804 -6.56 -21.94 2.67
N HIS A 805 -5.56 -21.45 3.41
CA HIS A 805 -4.63 -22.27 4.21
C HIS A 805 -4.59 -21.90 5.70
N ARG A 806 -5.26 -20.82 6.13
CA ARG A 806 -5.22 -20.32 7.51
C ARG A 806 -6.49 -20.62 8.30
N MET A 807 -7.63 -20.24 7.74
CA MET A 807 -8.91 -20.21 8.46
C MET A 807 -9.62 -21.55 8.34
N ALA A 808 -10.12 -22.08 9.45
CA ALA A 808 -10.93 -23.29 9.46
C ALA A 808 -12.14 -23.15 8.51
N GLU A 809 -12.53 -24.28 7.94
CA GLU A 809 -13.62 -24.36 6.97
C GLU A 809 -14.91 -23.73 7.53
N GLY A 810 -15.54 -22.85 6.74
CA GLY A 810 -16.72 -22.07 7.13
C GLY A 810 -16.45 -20.66 7.64
N LEU A 811 -15.28 -20.40 8.24
CA LEU A 811 -15.04 -19.10 8.89
C LEU A 811 -14.75 -17.96 7.89
N PHE A 812 -14.10 -18.26 6.77
CA PHE A 812 -13.82 -17.29 5.70
C PHE A 812 -15.03 -17.03 4.79
N ASP A 813 -16.05 -17.91 4.80
CA ASP A 813 -17.25 -17.81 3.95
C ASP A 813 -17.98 -16.46 4.10
N LEU A 814 -17.93 -15.86 5.30
CA LEU A 814 -18.48 -14.53 5.54
C LEU A 814 -17.84 -13.50 4.61
N MET A 815 -16.51 -13.45 4.57
CA MET A 815 -15.77 -12.48 3.75
C MET A 815 -15.72 -12.86 2.27
N LEU A 816 -15.76 -14.16 1.96
CA LEU A 816 -15.92 -14.65 0.59
C LEU A 816 -17.22 -14.15 -0.05
N LYS A 817 -18.32 -14.13 0.71
CA LYS A 817 -19.64 -13.69 0.22
C LYS A 817 -19.79 -12.17 0.17
N THR A 818 -19.01 -11.41 0.94
CA THR A 818 -19.14 -9.95 1.02
C THR A 818 -18.08 -9.20 0.20
N SER A 819 -16.79 -9.43 0.48
CA SER A 819 -15.70 -8.65 -0.12
C SER A 819 -14.99 -9.38 -1.26
N TYR A 820 -14.99 -10.72 -1.27
CA TYR A 820 -14.25 -11.54 -2.24
C TYR A 820 -15.17 -12.39 -3.13
N SER A 821 -16.33 -11.84 -3.51
CA SER A 821 -17.33 -12.54 -4.33
C SER A 821 -16.84 -12.87 -5.74
N ASP A 822 -15.86 -12.12 -6.24
CA ASP A 822 -15.18 -12.26 -7.52
C ASP A 822 -14.36 -13.55 -7.64
N ILE A 823 -13.72 -14.00 -6.56
CA ILE A 823 -12.91 -15.24 -6.57
C ILE A 823 -13.71 -16.49 -6.16
N LYS A 824 -14.98 -16.33 -5.77
CA LYS A 824 -15.84 -17.41 -5.27
C LYS A 824 -15.91 -18.62 -6.22
N ARG A 825 -15.81 -18.40 -7.53
CA ARG A 825 -15.88 -19.47 -8.54
C ARG A 825 -14.73 -20.49 -8.42
N TYR A 826 -13.54 -20.04 -8.04
CA TYR A 826 -12.34 -20.87 -7.96
C TYR A 826 -11.90 -21.15 -6.52
N PHE A 827 -12.56 -20.50 -5.55
CA PHE A 827 -12.23 -20.61 -4.14
C PHE A 827 -12.35 -22.04 -3.61
N LYS A 828 -11.36 -22.46 -2.81
CA LYS A 828 -11.43 -23.70 -2.04
C LYS A 828 -10.67 -23.60 -0.72
N TYR A 829 -11.02 -24.49 0.21
CA TYR A 829 -10.26 -24.72 1.43
C TYR A 829 -9.22 -25.82 1.21
N SER A 830 -8.00 -25.60 1.70
CA SER A 830 -6.98 -26.66 1.70
C SER A 830 -7.28 -27.72 2.77
N PRO A 831 -6.65 -28.91 2.69
CA PRO A 831 -6.73 -29.92 3.75
C PRO A 831 -6.30 -29.42 5.13
N LEU A 832 -5.46 -28.37 5.21
CA LEU A 832 -5.01 -27.74 6.47
C LEU A 832 -6.12 -26.92 7.16
N CYS A 833 -7.24 -26.69 6.48
CA CYS A 833 -8.35 -25.91 7.00
C CYS A 833 -9.46 -26.76 7.60
N ARG A 834 -9.32 -28.09 7.66
CA ARG A 834 -10.35 -28.96 8.25
C ARG A 834 -10.48 -28.66 9.74
N PRO A 835 -11.70 -28.59 10.31
CA PRO A 835 -11.87 -28.27 11.73
C PRO A 835 -11.10 -29.18 12.69
N ILE A 836 -10.86 -30.45 12.31
CA ILE A 836 -10.08 -31.40 13.10
C ILE A 836 -8.65 -30.95 13.37
N ASP A 837 -8.07 -30.15 12.46
CA ASP A 837 -6.74 -29.55 12.61
C ASP A 837 -6.76 -28.33 13.56
N PHE A 838 -7.93 -27.97 14.09
CA PHE A 838 -8.15 -26.87 15.06
C PHE A 838 -8.87 -27.36 16.33
N PRO A 839 -8.19 -28.14 17.20
CA PRO A 839 -8.82 -28.70 18.40
C PRO A 839 -9.38 -27.63 19.35
N LEU A 840 -8.73 -26.47 19.45
CA LEU A 840 -9.27 -25.34 20.21
C LEU A 840 -10.56 -24.79 19.60
N GLY A 841 -10.64 -24.68 18.27
CA GLY A 841 -11.86 -24.25 17.56
C GLY A 841 -13.05 -25.17 17.81
N ILE A 842 -12.82 -26.50 17.79
CA ILE A 842 -13.85 -27.49 18.10
C ILE A 842 -14.35 -27.35 19.55
N ARG A 843 -13.44 -27.24 20.53
CA ARG A 843 -13.81 -27.05 21.94
C ARG A 843 -14.63 -25.76 22.15
N VAL A 844 -14.23 -24.68 21.48
CA VAL A 844 -14.96 -23.41 21.49
C VAL A 844 -16.34 -23.54 20.87
N GLU A 845 -16.46 -24.21 19.72
CA GLU A 845 -17.75 -24.46 19.06
C GLU A 845 -18.70 -25.27 19.96
N GLN A 846 -18.20 -26.35 20.58
CA GLN A 846 -18.95 -27.17 21.54
C GLN A 846 -19.40 -26.37 22.77
N TYR A 847 -18.52 -25.52 23.30
CA TYR A 847 -18.85 -24.60 24.40
C TYR A 847 -19.99 -23.67 24.02
N ILE A 848 -19.95 -23.05 22.85
CA ILE A 848 -20.98 -22.10 22.41
C ILE A 848 -22.31 -22.81 22.16
N GLN A 849 -22.29 -23.99 21.54
CA GLN A 849 -23.48 -24.81 21.34
C GLN A 849 -24.15 -25.16 22.67
N THR A 850 -23.37 -25.60 23.66
CA THR A 850 -23.88 -26.02 24.97
C THR A 850 -24.36 -24.82 25.80
N LYS A 851 -23.54 -23.77 25.90
CA LYS A 851 -23.79 -22.60 26.75
C LYS A 851 -24.88 -21.68 26.20
N HIS A 852 -24.93 -21.51 24.88
CA HIS A 852 -25.78 -20.53 24.21
C HIS A 852 -26.84 -21.13 23.30
N ARG A 853 -26.90 -22.47 23.15
CA ARG A 853 -27.90 -23.19 22.34
C ARG A 853 -27.94 -22.72 20.87
N LEU A 854 -26.78 -22.39 20.31
CA LEU A 854 -26.67 -21.96 18.92
C LEU A 854 -26.69 -23.15 17.95
N PRO A 855 -27.25 -22.98 16.73
CA PRO A 855 -27.30 -24.04 15.74
C PRO A 855 -25.92 -24.35 15.13
N SER A 856 -25.61 -25.63 14.95
CA SER A 856 -24.49 -26.09 14.13
C SER A 856 -24.98 -26.31 12.70
N GLU A 857 -24.35 -25.70 11.69
CA GLU A 857 -24.69 -25.95 10.29
C GLU A 857 -24.05 -27.26 9.76
N SER A 858 -23.00 -27.78 10.41
CA SER A 858 -22.34 -29.07 10.12
C SER A 858 -21.20 -29.34 11.14
N PRO A 859 -20.88 -30.61 11.50
CA PRO A 859 -19.66 -30.94 12.25
C PRO A 859 -18.36 -30.56 11.51
N ASP A 860 -18.43 -30.39 10.19
CA ASP A 860 -17.28 -30.12 9.32
C ASP A 860 -17.00 -28.63 9.12
N LYS A 861 -17.72 -27.74 9.83
CA LYS A 861 -17.51 -26.28 9.71
C LYS A 861 -17.51 -25.56 11.04
N LEU A 862 -16.64 -24.56 11.13
CA LEU A 862 -16.65 -23.57 12.21
C LEU A 862 -17.23 -22.26 11.67
N LEU A 863 -18.08 -21.60 12.46
CA LEU A 863 -18.84 -20.43 12.02
C LEU A 863 -18.67 -19.23 12.96
N PRO A 864 -18.68 -17.99 12.44
CA PRO A 864 -18.64 -16.81 13.26
C PRO A 864 -19.86 -16.70 14.19
N VAL A 865 -19.67 -16.09 15.35
CA VAL A 865 -20.72 -15.84 16.33
C VAL A 865 -20.81 -14.34 16.61
N PHE A 866 -22.03 -13.82 16.59
CA PHE A 866 -22.27 -12.41 16.90
C PHE A 866 -22.87 -12.28 18.30
N PHE A 867 -22.26 -11.42 19.12
CA PHE A 867 -22.74 -11.06 20.44
C PHE A 867 -23.40 -9.68 20.37
N GLN A 868 -24.73 -9.69 20.35
CA GLN A 868 -25.55 -8.48 20.39
C GLN A 868 -25.46 -7.85 21.78
N THR A 869 -24.78 -6.70 21.89
CA THR A 869 -24.57 -6.00 23.15
C THR A 869 -25.63 -4.92 23.36
N ASN A 870 -26.70 -5.30 24.05
CA ASN A 870 -27.80 -4.41 24.41
C ASN A 870 -27.42 -3.52 25.61
N ASP A 871 -28.01 -2.33 25.70
CA ASP A 871 -27.79 -1.35 26.78
C ASP A 871 -26.31 -0.92 26.97
N CYS A 872 -25.54 -0.95 25.87
CA CYS A 872 -24.13 -0.58 25.83
C CYS A 872 -23.93 0.72 25.02
N PRO A 873 -24.14 1.91 25.60
CA PRO A 873 -24.07 3.16 24.87
C PRO A 873 -22.64 3.48 24.42
N CYS A 874 -22.52 3.91 23.16
CA CYS A 874 -21.26 4.39 22.59
C CYS A 874 -21.10 5.89 22.83
N ARG A 875 -19.89 6.34 23.20
CA ARG A 875 -19.57 7.76 23.42
C ARG A 875 -18.53 8.25 22.42
N ASN A 876 -18.72 9.48 21.94
CA ASN A 876 -17.71 10.18 21.14
C ASN A 876 -16.68 10.83 22.07
N TYR A 877 -15.40 10.74 21.70
CA TYR A 877 -14.34 11.45 22.42
C TYR A 877 -14.39 12.96 22.05
N PRO A 878 -14.30 13.91 23.00
CA PRO A 878 -14.44 15.34 22.73
C PRO A 878 -13.42 15.88 21.70
N ASP A 879 -12.18 15.38 21.74
CA ASP A 879 -11.06 15.93 20.98
C ASP A 879 -10.61 15.04 19.80
N SER A 880 -11.45 14.06 19.41
CA SER A 880 -11.20 13.21 18.23
C SER A 880 -12.44 12.47 17.74
N ALA A 881 -12.40 12.00 16.50
CA ALA A 881 -13.40 11.08 15.95
C ALA A 881 -13.38 9.67 16.58
N SER A 882 -12.53 9.42 17.58
CA SER A 882 -12.49 8.13 18.27
C SER A 882 -13.72 7.94 19.14
N ARG A 883 -14.14 6.67 19.29
CA ARG A 883 -15.27 6.26 20.12
C ARG A 883 -14.85 5.26 21.18
N LEU A 884 -15.67 5.09 22.21
CA LEU A 884 -15.48 4.12 23.27
C LEU A 884 -16.83 3.59 23.77
N ASN A 885 -16.82 2.34 24.22
CA ASN A 885 -17.99 1.67 24.78
C ASN A 885 -17.56 0.81 26.00
N PRO A 886 -17.44 1.42 27.20
CA PRO A 886 -16.98 0.71 28.40
C PRO A 886 -17.85 -0.47 28.82
N ARG A 887 -19.18 -0.40 28.58
CA ARG A 887 -20.09 -1.49 28.90
C ARG A 887 -19.91 -2.68 27.95
N GLN A 888 -19.73 -2.43 26.66
CA GLN A 888 -19.34 -3.48 25.72
C GLN A 888 -18.00 -4.11 26.11
N ALA A 889 -17.00 -3.30 26.52
CA ALA A 889 -15.72 -3.81 26.99
C ALA A 889 -15.85 -4.72 28.22
N ASP A 890 -16.77 -4.42 29.13
CA ASP A 890 -17.10 -5.29 30.27
C ASP A 890 -17.84 -6.57 29.86
N CYS A 891 -18.78 -6.49 28.92
CA CYS A 891 -19.42 -7.68 28.35
C CYS A 891 -18.41 -8.62 27.70
N ILE A 892 -17.46 -8.08 26.93
CA ILE A 892 -16.38 -8.85 26.31
C ILE A 892 -15.52 -9.50 27.38
N ALA A 893 -15.07 -8.74 28.39
CA ALA A 893 -14.23 -9.28 29.47
C ALA A 893 -14.93 -10.42 30.22
N LYS A 894 -16.18 -10.23 30.65
CA LYS A 894 -16.97 -11.26 31.35
C LYS A 894 -17.19 -12.53 30.50
N CYS A 895 -17.40 -12.36 29.19
CA CYS A 895 -17.56 -13.48 28.28
C CYS A 895 -16.24 -14.25 28.10
N LEU A 896 -15.13 -13.54 27.89
CA LEU A 896 -13.82 -14.14 27.70
C LEU A 896 -13.29 -14.82 28.97
N VAL A 897 -13.40 -14.20 30.16
CA VAL A 897 -12.97 -14.83 31.42
C VAL A 897 -13.61 -16.21 31.58
N ARG A 898 -14.94 -16.29 31.50
CA ARG A 898 -15.68 -17.56 31.65
C ARG A 898 -15.27 -18.59 30.62
N MET A 899 -15.16 -18.18 29.36
CA MET A 899 -14.79 -19.09 28.28
C MET A 899 -13.35 -19.59 28.43
N MET A 900 -12.40 -18.71 28.76
CA MET A 900 -11.00 -19.06 28.91
C MET A 900 -10.77 -19.93 30.14
N GLU A 901 -11.48 -19.71 31.24
CA GLU A 901 -11.46 -20.58 32.43
C GLU A 901 -12.02 -21.96 32.11
N GLU A 902 -13.24 -22.04 31.57
CA GLU A 902 -13.93 -23.32 31.29
C GLU A 902 -13.19 -24.15 30.20
N LEU A 903 -12.50 -23.50 29.26
CA LEU A 903 -11.75 -24.17 28.19
C LEU A 903 -10.24 -24.24 28.42
N SER A 904 -9.75 -23.71 29.54
CA SER A 904 -8.31 -23.62 29.85
C SER A 904 -7.50 -23.02 28.69
N MET A 905 -7.95 -21.87 28.17
CA MET A 905 -7.33 -21.19 27.02
C MET A 905 -6.16 -20.31 27.46
N SER A 906 -5.11 -20.24 26.62
CA SER A 906 -4.00 -19.32 26.85
C SER A 906 -4.39 -17.90 26.39
N PRO A 907 -3.93 -16.84 27.09
CA PRO A 907 -4.06 -15.47 26.60
C PRO A 907 -3.47 -15.24 25.20
N ALA A 908 -2.46 -16.03 24.81
CA ALA A 908 -1.83 -15.97 23.49
C ALA A 908 -2.73 -16.48 22.35
N ASP A 909 -3.76 -17.29 22.67
CA ASP A 909 -4.70 -17.83 21.69
C ASP A 909 -5.73 -16.79 21.23
N VAL A 910 -5.89 -15.69 22.00
CA VAL A 910 -6.96 -14.71 21.84
C VAL A 910 -6.38 -13.34 21.51
N ALA A 911 -6.97 -12.67 20.52
CA ALA A 911 -6.74 -11.24 20.31
C ALA A 911 -8.05 -10.47 20.12
N VAL A 912 -8.10 -9.26 20.66
CA VAL A 912 -9.26 -8.36 20.60
C VAL A 912 -8.94 -7.16 19.72
N LEU A 913 -9.68 -7.03 18.63
CA LEU A 913 -9.55 -5.94 17.66
C LEU A 913 -10.69 -4.96 17.83
N THR A 914 -10.37 -3.67 17.79
CA THR A 914 -11.39 -2.62 17.76
C THR A 914 -10.96 -1.45 16.86
N PRO A 915 -11.88 -0.89 16.05
CA PRO A 915 -11.52 0.16 15.10
C PRO A 915 -11.16 1.50 15.80
N TYR A 916 -11.52 1.66 17.07
CA TYR A 916 -11.33 2.92 17.80
C TYR A 916 -10.28 2.81 18.90
N ARG A 917 -9.24 3.66 18.83
CA ARG A 917 -8.15 3.71 19.82
C ARG A 917 -8.63 4.04 21.24
N ALA A 918 -9.68 4.84 21.40
CA ALA A 918 -10.27 5.10 22.73
C ALA A 918 -10.95 3.84 23.30
N ASN A 919 -11.65 3.07 22.46
CA ASN A 919 -12.22 1.79 22.86
C ASN A 919 -11.14 0.74 23.16
N LEU A 920 -10.05 0.73 22.39
CA LEU A 920 -8.90 -0.14 22.62
C LEU A 920 -8.37 0.01 24.04
N ARG A 921 -8.23 1.24 24.52
CA ARG A 921 -7.79 1.53 25.89
C ARG A 921 -8.82 1.15 26.93
N ALA A 922 -10.11 1.35 26.65
CA ALA A 922 -11.19 0.93 27.53
C ALA A 922 -11.16 -0.60 27.74
N LEU A 923 -10.91 -1.37 26.68
CA LEU A 923 -10.68 -2.81 26.73
C LEU A 923 -9.45 -3.15 27.57
N GLN A 924 -8.27 -2.59 27.24
CA GLN A 924 -7.03 -2.84 27.98
C GLN A 924 -7.18 -2.53 29.48
N LYS A 925 -7.83 -1.41 29.82
CA LYS A 925 -8.08 -1.01 31.21
C LYS A 925 -9.01 -1.98 31.93
N ARG A 926 -10.03 -2.50 31.25
CA ARG A 926 -10.94 -3.50 31.81
C ARG A 926 -10.25 -4.84 31.99
N PHE A 927 -9.39 -5.22 31.05
CA PHE A 927 -8.70 -6.51 31.02
C PHE A 927 -7.66 -6.61 32.13
N ARG A 928 -6.93 -5.53 32.44
CA ARG A 928 -6.01 -5.47 33.59
C ARG A 928 -6.64 -5.75 34.96
N LYS A 929 -7.97 -5.76 35.07
CA LYS A 929 -8.66 -6.12 36.31
C LYS A 929 -8.81 -7.63 36.50
N GLU A 930 -8.55 -8.43 35.46
CA GLU A 930 -8.68 -9.88 35.46
C GLU A 930 -7.33 -10.47 35.07
N GLU A 931 -6.73 -11.28 35.93
CA GLU A 931 -5.39 -11.86 35.71
C GLU A 931 -5.33 -12.67 34.40
N ILE A 932 -6.36 -13.46 34.12
CA ILE A 932 -6.44 -14.29 32.90
C ILE A 932 -6.49 -13.47 31.60
N LEU A 933 -6.90 -12.19 31.65
CA LEU A 933 -6.99 -11.32 30.47
C LEU A 933 -5.79 -10.39 30.32
N GLU A 934 -4.90 -10.30 31.31
CA GLU A 934 -3.83 -9.30 31.33
C GLU A 934 -2.91 -9.39 30.09
N ARG A 935 -2.65 -10.62 29.63
CA ARG A 935 -1.77 -10.90 28.48
C ARG A 935 -2.50 -11.04 27.14
N VAL A 936 -3.83 -10.87 27.12
CA VAL A 936 -4.60 -10.91 25.86
C VAL A 936 -4.30 -9.67 25.03
N ILE A 937 -3.91 -9.89 23.77
CA ILE A 937 -3.54 -8.79 22.87
C ILE A 937 -4.78 -7.98 22.51
N CYS A 938 -4.74 -6.68 22.76
CA CYS A 938 -5.73 -5.74 22.26
C CYS A 938 -5.07 -4.80 21.24
N ALA A 939 -5.64 -4.64 20.04
CA ALA A 939 -5.06 -3.85 18.95
C ALA A 939 -6.12 -3.18 18.05
N THR A 940 -5.70 -2.26 17.18
CA THR A 940 -6.52 -1.85 16.03
C THR A 940 -6.22 -2.74 14.82
N PRO A 941 -7.12 -2.83 13.82
CA PRO A 941 -6.87 -3.60 12.60
C PRO A 941 -5.53 -3.25 11.93
N ASP A 942 -5.17 -1.95 11.88
CA ASP A 942 -3.91 -1.47 11.31
C ASP A 942 -2.68 -2.09 12.00
N THR A 943 -2.62 -1.99 13.33
CA THR A 943 -1.47 -2.47 14.12
C THR A 943 -1.40 -3.99 14.23
N PHE A 944 -2.49 -4.69 13.87
CA PHE A 944 -2.56 -6.15 13.87
C PHE A 944 -2.42 -6.74 12.46
N GLN A 945 -2.19 -5.92 11.43
CA GLN A 945 -1.93 -6.41 10.08
C GLN A 945 -0.72 -7.34 10.08
N GLY A 946 -0.80 -8.40 9.27
CA GLY A 946 0.24 -9.44 9.19
C GLY A 946 0.22 -10.45 10.34
N ARG A 947 -0.50 -10.19 11.44
CA ARG A 947 -0.65 -11.11 12.57
C ARG A 947 -1.93 -11.93 12.48
N GLU A 948 -1.98 -12.99 13.26
CA GLU A 948 -3.10 -13.94 13.34
C GLU A 948 -3.20 -14.51 14.77
N ALA A 949 -4.38 -14.96 15.16
CA ALA A 949 -4.64 -15.63 16.44
C ALA A 949 -5.63 -16.78 16.25
N HIS A 950 -5.68 -17.73 17.18
CA HIS A 950 -6.68 -18.80 17.11
C HIS A 950 -8.10 -18.22 17.17
N ILE A 951 -8.35 -17.34 18.14
CA ILE A 951 -9.63 -16.69 18.36
C ILE A 951 -9.48 -15.17 18.20
N ILE A 952 -10.28 -14.57 17.31
CA ILE A 952 -10.38 -13.12 17.17
C ILE A 952 -11.71 -12.64 17.71
N VAL A 953 -11.64 -11.63 18.57
CA VAL A 953 -12.80 -10.85 19.02
C VAL A 953 -12.78 -9.50 18.32
N VAL A 954 -13.83 -9.14 17.60
CA VAL A 954 -14.00 -7.81 17.00
C VAL A 954 -15.01 -7.01 17.80
N ALA A 955 -14.55 -5.98 18.50
CA ALA A 955 -15.39 -5.06 19.25
C ALA A 955 -15.75 -3.84 18.38
N LEU A 956 -16.96 -3.81 17.84
CA LEU A 956 -17.42 -2.77 16.90
C LEU A 956 -17.54 -1.39 17.54
N CYS A 957 -17.72 -1.31 18.87
CA CYS A 957 -17.91 -0.10 19.67
C CYS A 957 -19.21 0.68 19.40
N VAL A 958 -19.69 0.70 18.15
CA VAL A 958 -20.82 1.50 17.65
C VAL A 958 -22.20 0.92 17.99
N THR A 959 -23.21 1.78 17.88
CA THR A 959 -24.62 1.53 18.18
C THR A 959 -25.53 2.16 17.12
N GLU A 960 -26.83 1.83 17.12
CA GLU A 960 -27.83 2.51 16.28
C GLU A 960 -27.73 4.03 16.37
N GLU A 961 -27.69 4.58 17.59
CA GLU A 961 -27.65 6.04 17.82
C GLU A 961 -26.39 6.71 17.28
N THR A 962 -25.25 6.03 17.32
CA THR A 962 -23.96 6.61 16.90
C THR A 962 -23.62 6.36 15.43
N GLY A 963 -24.34 5.44 14.78
CA GLY A 963 -24.09 4.99 13.41
C GLY A 963 -22.74 4.28 13.24
N ALA A 964 -22.50 3.67 12.08
CA ALA A 964 -21.32 2.82 11.88
C ALA A 964 -19.96 3.57 11.89
N GLY A 965 -19.92 4.87 11.54
CA GLY A 965 -18.69 5.67 11.55
C GLY A 965 -17.50 4.98 10.86
N PHE A 966 -16.35 4.98 11.51
CA PHE A 966 -15.12 4.29 11.05
C PHE A 966 -15.23 2.75 11.02
N ALA A 967 -16.16 2.15 11.78
CA ALA A 967 -16.39 0.71 11.70
C ALA A 967 -16.99 0.27 10.36
N ASN A 968 -17.52 1.20 9.56
CA ASN A 968 -18.05 0.94 8.21
C ASN A 968 -16.96 0.90 7.13
N ASP A 969 -15.71 1.20 7.46
CA ASP A 969 -14.63 1.11 6.48
C ASP A 969 -14.43 -0.35 6.05
N ALA A 970 -14.71 -0.64 4.78
CA ALA A 970 -14.71 -1.99 4.25
C ALA A 970 -13.33 -2.66 4.36
N ARG A 971 -12.23 -1.91 4.20
CA ARG A 971 -10.85 -2.43 4.24
C ARG A 971 -10.46 -2.78 5.68
N HIS A 972 -10.77 -1.92 6.65
CA HIS A 972 -10.52 -2.19 8.07
C HIS A 972 -11.37 -3.34 8.60
N LEU A 973 -12.65 -3.39 8.20
CA LEU A 973 -13.54 -4.48 8.57
C LEU A 973 -13.06 -5.81 7.99
N ASN A 974 -12.63 -5.82 6.73
CA ASN A 974 -12.04 -6.99 6.08
C ASN A 974 -10.79 -7.47 6.82
N VAL A 975 -9.87 -6.56 7.18
CA VAL A 975 -8.72 -6.91 8.02
C VAL A 975 -9.16 -7.49 9.36
N ALA A 976 -10.10 -6.88 10.07
CA ALA A 976 -10.54 -7.36 11.38
C ALA A 976 -11.18 -8.77 11.31
N LEU A 977 -11.96 -9.04 10.28
CA LEU A 977 -12.71 -10.29 10.10
C LEU A 977 -11.90 -11.43 9.47
N THR A 978 -10.59 -11.27 9.24
CA THR A 978 -9.75 -12.26 8.53
C THR A 978 -8.43 -12.61 9.24
N ARG A 979 -8.37 -12.37 10.56
CA ARG A 979 -7.17 -12.64 11.41
C ARG A 979 -7.28 -13.89 12.26
N HIS A 980 -8.44 -14.53 12.29
CA HIS A 980 -8.66 -15.73 13.09
C HIS A 980 -8.13 -16.96 12.36
N LYS A 981 -7.80 -18.02 13.11
CA LYS A 981 -7.57 -19.36 12.57
C LYS A 981 -8.80 -20.24 12.78
N SER A 982 -9.35 -20.23 14.00
CA SER A 982 -10.33 -21.23 14.43
C SER A 982 -11.56 -20.68 15.16
N GLY A 983 -11.67 -19.37 15.38
CA GLY A 983 -12.88 -18.77 15.93
C GLY A 983 -12.97 -17.25 15.73
N LEU A 984 -14.17 -16.78 15.40
CA LEU A 984 -14.46 -15.35 15.17
C LEU A 984 -15.68 -14.93 15.98
N PHE A 985 -15.47 -14.01 16.92
CA PHE A 985 -16.55 -13.41 17.72
C PHE A 985 -16.67 -11.91 17.42
N ILE A 986 -17.87 -11.46 17.11
CA ILE A 986 -18.14 -10.06 16.81
C ILE A 986 -19.06 -9.51 17.88
N PHE A 987 -18.64 -8.47 18.60
CA PHE A 987 -19.42 -7.80 19.64
C PHE A 987 -19.87 -6.43 19.12
N GLY A 988 -21.17 -6.17 19.15
CA GLY A 988 -21.73 -4.93 18.65
C GLY A 988 -23.24 -4.88 18.68
N ASP A 989 -23.78 -3.94 17.91
CA ASP A 989 -25.20 -3.71 17.76
C ASP A 989 -25.61 -3.86 16.28
N LEU A 990 -26.40 -4.89 15.99
CA LEU A 990 -26.92 -5.23 14.66
C LEU A 990 -27.95 -4.23 14.12
N GLU A 991 -28.45 -3.32 14.95
CA GLU A 991 -29.33 -2.22 14.55
C GLU A 991 -28.55 -0.95 14.17
N THR A 992 -27.20 -1.00 14.24
CA THR A 992 -26.34 0.08 13.76
C THR A 992 -26.61 0.41 12.29
N LYS A 993 -26.99 1.66 12.02
CA LYS A 993 -27.22 2.16 10.67
C LYS A 993 -25.89 2.29 9.92
N THR A 994 -25.79 1.61 8.78
CA THR A 994 -24.59 1.53 7.92
C THR A 994 -24.60 2.54 6.77
N ARG A 995 -25.74 3.17 6.47
CA ARG A 995 -25.83 4.23 5.46
C ARG A 995 -25.45 5.58 6.07
N ARG A 996 -24.65 6.37 5.34
CA ARG A 996 -24.43 7.79 5.68
C ARG A 996 -25.77 8.53 5.55
N SER A 997 -26.23 9.18 6.61
CA SER A 997 -27.12 10.34 6.47
C SER A 997 -26.36 11.42 5.70
N SER A 998 -26.92 11.87 4.57
CA SER A 998 -26.60 13.06 3.76
C SER A 998 -25.70 14.11 4.47
N GLU A 999 -24.55 14.54 3.92
CA GLU A 999 -24.50 15.67 2.96
C GLU A 999 -23.26 15.71 2.02
N TRP A 1000 -22.30 14.77 2.07
CA TRP A 1000 -21.13 14.77 1.17
C TRP A 1000 -20.71 13.37 0.69
N ALA A 1001 -21.67 12.60 0.17
CA ALA A 1001 -21.34 11.36 -0.52
C ALA A 1001 -20.70 11.68 -1.88
N ASP A 1002 -19.39 11.44 -2.02
CA ASP A 1002 -18.84 11.13 -3.34
C ASP A 1002 -19.50 9.81 -3.79
N ASP A 1003 -20.22 9.85 -4.90
CA ASP A 1003 -21.08 8.81 -5.47
C ASP A 1003 -20.35 7.51 -5.89
N ASN A 1004 -19.05 7.40 -5.61
CA ASN A 1004 -18.17 6.36 -6.17
C ASN A 1004 -17.59 5.36 -5.16
N THR A 1005 -17.98 5.41 -3.88
CA THR A 1005 -17.50 4.41 -2.90
C THR A 1005 -18.57 3.39 -2.55
N THR A 1006 -18.42 2.19 -3.11
CA THR A 1006 -19.14 0.92 -2.78
C THR A 1006 -18.97 0.49 -1.31
N THR A 1007 -18.34 1.32 -0.47
CA THR A 1007 -17.91 1.03 0.91
C THR A 1007 -19.08 0.88 1.89
N GLY A 1008 -20.25 1.47 1.62
CA GLY A 1008 -21.43 1.37 2.49
C GLY A 1008 -22.12 0.01 2.54
N GLU A 1009 -21.81 -0.91 1.62
CA GLU A 1009 -22.49 -2.21 1.54
C GLU A 1009 -21.84 -3.34 2.33
N THR A 1010 -20.54 -3.25 2.64
CA THR A 1010 -19.81 -4.41 3.22
C THR A 1010 -20.33 -4.75 4.63
N MET A 1011 -20.40 -3.76 5.54
CA MET A 1011 -20.91 -3.98 6.90
C MET A 1011 -22.39 -4.38 6.88
N ALA A 1012 -23.19 -3.79 5.99
CA ALA A 1012 -24.59 -4.13 5.80
C ALA A 1012 -24.76 -5.60 5.36
N ASN A 1013 -23.95 -6.04 4.41
CA ASN A 1013 -23.94 -7.43 3.94
C ASN A 1013 -23.45 -8.40 5.02
N VAL A 1014 -22.43 -8.03 5.81
CA VAL A 1014 -21.99 -8.81 6.98
C VAL A 1014 -23.13 -8.98 7.96
N PHE A 1015 -23.82 -7.90 8.34
CA PHE A 1015 -24.96 -7.96 9.25
C PHE A 1015 -26.10 -8.80 8.70
N ARG A 1016 -26.41 -8.68 7.40
CA ARG A 1016 -27.43 -9.50 6.74
C ARG A 1016 -27.09 -10.99 6.79
N ILE A 1017 -25.86 -11.38 6.49
CA ILE A 1017 -25.42 -12.78 6.53
C ILE A 1017 -25.48 -13.32 7.97
N ILE A 1018 -25.07 -12.53 8.96
CA ILE A 1018 -25.12 -12.90 10.38
C ILE A 1018 -26.56 -13.04 10.88
N LYS A 1019 -27.47 -12.13 10.51
CA LYS A 1019 -28.91 -12.26 10.84
C LYS A 1019 -29.49 -13.54 10.25
N ASN A 1020 -29.07 -13.92 9.04
CA ASN A 1020 -29.52 -15.14 8.38
C ASN A 1020 -28.95 -16.43 9.00
N SER A 1021 -27.73 -16.41 9.57
CA SER A 1021 -27.12 -17.59 10.19
C SER A 1021 -27.75 -17.99 11.52
N ARG A 1022 -28.52 -17.09 12.16
CA ARG A 1022 -29.15 -17.29 13.48
C ARG A 1022 -28.15 -17.60 14.62
N ARG A 1023 -26.87 -17.27 14.44
CA ARG A 1023 -25.81 -17.47 15.45
C ARG A 1023 -25.55 -16.17 16.24
N ILE A 1024 -26.60 -15.72 16.94
CA ILE A 1024 -26.61 -14.46 17.69
C ILE A 1024 -26.82 -14.74 19.19
N VAL A 1025 -25.93 -14.22 20.03
CA VAL A 1025 -26.03 -14.27 21.49
C VAL A 1025 -26.36 -12.88 22.01
N ASN A 1026 -27.44 -12.75 22.78
CA ASN A 1026 -27.81 -11.49 23.39
C ASN A 1026 -27.11 -11.31 24.74
N LEU A 1027 -26.39 -10.20 24.90
CA LEU A 1027 -25.74 -9.78 26.13
C LEU A 1027 -26.33 -8.44 26.59
N LYS A 1028 -26.57 -8.30 27.89
CA LYS A 1028 -27.05 -7.05 28.50
C LYS A 1028 -25.91 -6.36 29.23
N GLY A 1029 -25.68 -5.07 28.94
CA GLY A 1029 -24.69 -4.25 29.62
C GLY A 1029 -25.01 -4.07 31.11
N ASP A 1030 -23.99 -4.12 31.98
CA ASP A 1030 -24.16 -3.83 33.40
C ASP A 1030 -24.31 -2.31 33.59
N PRO A 1031 -25.45 -1.81 34.11
CA PRO A 1031 -25.69 -0.38 34.26
C PRO A 1031 -24.70 0.29 35.23
N ARG A 1032 -24.10 -0.49 36.15
CA ARG A 1032 -23.09 -0.01 37.12
C ARG A 1032 -21.72 0.21 36.49
N VAL A 1033 -21.47 -0.36 35.31
CA VAL A 1033 -20.24 -0.12 34.55
C VAL A 1033 -20.39 1.21 33.81
N ASP A 1034 -19.50 2.12 34.18
CA ASP A 1034 -19.64 3.55 33.99
C ASP A 1034 -20.11 4.00 32.59
N PRO A 1035 -21.30 4.61 32.48
CA PRO A 1035 -21.73 5.35 31.29
C PRO A 1035 -21.41 6.85 31.31
N ASP A 1036 -21.07 7.50 32.44
CA ASP A 1036 -21.03 8.97 32.59
C ASP A 1036 -20.09 9.58 33.67
N SER A 1037 -19.59 8.86 34.68
CA SER A 1037 -18.72 9.43 35.74
C SER A 1037 -17.42 10.02 35.19
N TYR A 1038 -16.85 9.45 34.13
CA TYR A 1038 -15.70 10.04 33.42
C TYR A 1038 -16.09 11.28 32.60
N TRP A 1039 -17.25 11.28 31.94
CA TRP A 1039 -17.70 12.34 31.04
C TRP A 1039 -18.31 13.55 31.76
N GLU A 1040 -19.04 13.32 32.85
CA GLU A 1040 -19.52 14.35 33.77
C GLU A 1040 -18.36 15.07 34.45
N ARG A 1041 -17.26 14.35 34.78
CA ARG A 1041 -16.02 14.96 35.27
C ARG A 1041 -15.33 15.86 34.24
N LEU A 1042 -15.28 15.45 32.97
CA LEU A 1042 -14.74 16.30 31.89
C LEU A 1042 -15.61 17.55 31.65
N LYS A 1043 -16.94 17.43 31.73
CA LYS A 1043 -17.87 18.57 31.62
C LYS A 1043 -17.83 19.51 32.84
N THR A 1044 -17.50 19.01 34.03
CA THR A 1044 -17.39 19.84 35.25
C THR A 1044 -16.04 20.52 35.36
N SER A 1045 -14.96 19.96 34.80
CA SER A 1045 -13.66 20.66 34.70
C SER A 1045 -13.69 21.89 33.80
N SER A 1046 -14.64 22.03 32.86
CA SER A 1046 -14.82 23.27 32.09
C SER A 1046 -15.46 24.41 32.90
N LYS A 1047 -15.89 24.16 34.15
CA LYS A 1047 -16.37 25.19 35.09
C LYS A 1047 -15.28 25.70 36.04
N PHE A 1048 -14.04 25.20 35.91
CA PHE A 1048 -12.84 25.74 36.57
C PHE A 1048 -11.93 26.45 35.55
N LEU A 1049 -12.54 27.25 34.68
CA LEU A 1049 -11.88 28.29 33.89
C LEU A 1049 -12.10 29.64 34.58
#